data_AF-A0A258XBG1-F1
#
_entry.id   AF-A0A258XBG1-F1
#
_cell.length_a   1.000
_cell.length_b   1.000
_cell.length_c   1.000
_cell.angle_alpha   90.00
_cell.angle_beta   90.00
_cell.angle_gamma   90.00
#
_symmetry.space_group_name_H-M   'P 1'
#
loop_
_entity.id
_entity.type
_entity.pdbx_description
1 polymer ?
#
loop_
_entity_poly.entity_id
_entity_poly.type
_entity_poly.pdbx_seq_one_letter_code
_entity_poly.pdbx_strand_id
1 'polypeptide(L)'
;MSVDAFNNAGQTLCIPKLKLQTALFNNEGGHLLGESSLDVFVSGSFRNKGGEIGSEGRTRLDLSLNAATVENLGTIRGSHTFIVSQNPLNLQRGVIEGHKKVYFHTPFLKGSELDIATPLCMMKTQDFHLPPQKHCERLVFILKPKQDFTSDYPFTSEGSFEIWERGLESREHAEHIMDARFPEEGPVPAFEQTIHLKRPLNVGLLRIFMPRAKVRVGDENGALLDYLMEKGNVDILASVFDLEKGTFVGLNSHIHAPGGITLGRLVVDPMREVFTTFGWHGQNSWSHHLGEHLVNVTYEFFGQRLQNVFVQHATFETNDLNLSSKEHLLEASKTTVHNNLTFQKTNTIILQPVTGIMRYGFWDHNFQACTPLSSTFLNSDGATLRVEGNIHSETPLTLINKASILHAGRKSPAITIQDEAFTLKGVTFFQKIYGGTKAERDELTTRVSGINLQRWFTCPFGVRGYDGDQKAASFLSKTNNFEGAQNTFLPHTTFTDGVVFGAHQPIPTNLSAPLSIAFVGKEGRIIGISNPHYVPPQSPLGNLMEDAISMGTVKLNVHLEGGLPPLFKFQERFWHDSVKAQAFYDKIRPHVVTLSRMGIYIPQENPLLTLSPKLLLERIQANVQKKLGRGYIDHGKPLDEELLIELHENATEYLRSLPESLYKEALTALVRRGETSPVSLPQKPLIFYTEVTDEHGVISFSPDVYYPEHLLTFMGKSRGAVMHVGTFLALPEGMTFEQAQQRFTGIRVPQALLSHVAQENPHLMGFFERLALEGPSDSQTQDLTEFAQGPLTVHGDIEADNLMLMPAGKLTLAGDVRIQSTHALLASLFDDLDANALIKRIVHQHGFDDVLLGRVQINARGILNLFAGNDIKMEAIETRSQLGTYIQALGDLFDVPATLLHERVESHRHKKKSTTTITHASQAVRSEHSSIGPVVTSAVGANVQQGNIITAQHIVTQGAVIRELPALSGVQQSTTSSKKGSFGSKSSSQSSSSTVIAEPCVRNARETVPYLGEALSITGTEIHAGGQVSFLTPGGRGEVRLLTRRDTSQSSSSSSSSSVLWGLQKQSGDTVSIPRGVIIDSPLPVIVYAASLVLEETPGVPSLRDKIETQAHIQSLLAQIESHSSHTSHSGPSPVVAGLVALTIAIATEGWGAGLAEGLMASQAVGAGMNVALSSLLGGLGVSLLDEKGDIA
;
A
#
# COMPACT_ATOMS: atom_id res chain seq x y z
N MET A 1 33.50 -27.75 65.54
CA MET A 1 34.24 -26.78 66.35
C MET A 1 33.42 -25.50 66.43
N SER A 2 33.13 -25.02 67.64
CA SER A 2 32.53 -23.70 67.87
C SER A 2 33.53 -22.89 68.66
N VAL A 3 33.95 -21.73 68.14
CA VAL A 3 34.94 -20.84 68.77
C VAL A 3 34.51 -19.40 68.55
N ASP A 4 34.83 -18.49 69.49
CA ASP A 4 34.45 -17.08 69.31
C ASP A 4 35.25 -16.41 68.19
N ALA A 5 36.53 -16.76 68.08
CA ALA A 5 37.43 -16.30 67.04
C ALA A 5 38.25 -17.47 66.47
N PHE A 6 38.30 -17.56 65.15
CA PHE A 6 39.13 -18.49 64.40
C PHE A 6 40.16 -17.70 63.61
N ASN A 7 41.45 -18.01 63.81
CA ASN A 7 42.56 -17.37 63.10
C ASN A 7 43.50 -18.45 62.55
N ASN A 8 43.59 -18.56 61.23
CA ASN A 8 44.39 -19.59 60.55
C ASN A 8 45.82 -19.13 60.20
N ALA A 9 46.26 -17.91 60.55
CA ALA A 9 47.67 -17.45 60.48
C ALA A 9 48.54 -17.97 59.30
N GLY A 10 47.99 -18.13 58.09
CA GLY A 10 48.71 -18.68 56.93
C GLY A 10 48.98 -20.20 56.93
N GLN A 11 48.39 -20.97 57.85
CA GLN A 11 48.59 -22.42 57.93
C GLN A 11 47.65 -23.19 56.97
N THR A 12 48.06 -24.41 56.61
CA THR A 12 47.18 -25.38 55.93
C THR A 12 46.58 -26.32 56.96
N LEU A 13 45.26 -26.32 57.08
CA LEU A 13 44.50 -27.24 57.94
C LEU A 13 43.70 -28.17 57.06
N CYS A 14 44.03 -29.47 57.07
CA CYS A 14 43.31 -30.51 56.32
C CYS A 14 42.59 -31.45 57.29
N ILE A 15 41.25 -31.52 57.24
CA ILE A 15 40.43 -32.35 58.14
C ILE A 15 39.35 -33.10 57.32
N PRO A 16 39.12 -34.42 57.51
CA PRO A 16 38.21 -35.18 56.65
C PRO A 16 36.79 -34.62 56.53
N LYS A 17 36.22 -34.17 57.66
CA LYS A 17 34.94 -33.46 57.76
C LYS A 17 35.04 -32.37 58.81
N LEU A 18 35.02 -31.11 58.37
CA LEU A 18 35.11 -29.97 59.28
C LEU A 18 33.79 -29.20 59.31
N LYS A 19 33.25 -29.00 60.51
CA LYS A 19 32.18 -28.03 60.77
C LYS A 19 32.72 -26.98 61.75
N LEU A 20 32.86 -25.75 61.28
CA LEU A 20 33.37 -24.61 62.05
C LEU A 20 32.26 -23.57 62.23
N GLN A 21 32.04 -23.13 63.46
CA GLN A 21 31.14 -22.02 63.78
C GLN A 21 31.93 -20.97 64.56
N THR A 22 31.92 -19.73 64.07
CA THR A 22 32.68 -18.63 64.68
C THR A 22 32.02 -17.27 64.51
N ALA A 23 32.27 -16.35 65.45
CA ALA A 23 31.88 -14.96 65.27
C ALA A 23 32.94 -14.20 64.44
N LEU A 24 34.23 -14.42 64.71
CA LEU A 24 35.33 -13.77 64.00
C LEU A 24 36.11 -14.81 63.19
N PHE A 25 36.14 -14.69 61.87
CA PHE A 25 36.86 -15.59 60.97
C PHE A 25 38.00 -14.84 60.27
N ASN A 26 39.24 -15.28 60.48
CA ASN A 26 40.43 -14.77 59.81
C ASN A 26 41.26 -15.91 59.20
N ASN A 27 41.31 -15.96 57.87
CA ASN A 27 42.09 -16.92 57.07
C ASN A 27 42.98 -16.20 56.05
N GLU A 28 43.47 -15.00 56.36
CA GLU A 28 44.37 -14.28 55.45
C GLU A 28 45.63 -15.10 55.15
N GLY A 29 45.86 -15.36 53.86
CA GLY A 29 46.96 -16.19 53.34
C GLY A 29 46.95 -17.67 53.75
N GLY A 30 45.90 -18.16 54.43
CA GLY A 30 45.82 -19.53 54.92
C GLY A 30 45.00 -20.46 54.02
N HIS A 31 45.14 -21.78 54.22
CA HIS A 31 44.37 -22.79 53.50
C HIS A 31 43.54 -23.62 54.51
N LEU A 32 42.21 -23.51 54.44
CA LEU A 32 41.28 -24.29 55.25
C LEU A 32 40.61 -25.35 54.36
N LEU A 33 41.10 -26.59 54.44
CA LEU A 33 40.74 -27.66 53.53
C LEU A 33 40.00 -28.80 54.27
N GLY A 34 38.89 -29.25 53.70
CA GLY A 34 38.22 -30.49 54.08
C GLY A 34 38.50 -31.59 53.06
N GLU A 35 38.65 -32.86 53.45
CA GLU A 35 38.77 -33.93 52.42
C GLU A 35 37.41 -34.15 51.73
N SER A 36 36.38 -34.47 52.52
CA SER A 36 35.04 -34.81 51.98
C SER A 36 34.00 -33.70 52.15
N SER A 37 34.07 -32.91 53.22
CA SER A 37 33.17 -31.78 53.43
C SER A 37 33.73 -30.74 54.40
N LEU A 38 33.42 -29.47 54.13
CA LEU A 38 33.75 -28.32 54.95
C LEU A 38 32.53 -27.40 55.09
N ASP A 39 31.99 -27.26 56.30
CA ASP A 39 30.92 -26.29 56.61
C ASP A 39 31.47 -25.20 57.55
N VAL A 40 31.45 -23.93 57.12
CA VAL A 40 31.90 -22.77 57.90
C VAL A 40 30.71 -21.83 58.12
N PHE A 41 30.39 -21.56 59.38
CA PHE A 41 29.30 -20.66 59.80
C PHE A 41 29.91 -19.43 60.48
N VAL A 42 29.66 -18.25 59.94
CA VAL A 42 30.22 -16.98 60.42
C VAL A 42 29.11 -15.99 60.71
N SER A 43 29.05 -15.46 61.93
CA SER A 43 28.03 -14.50 62.37
C SER A 43 28.53 -13.06 62.56
N GLY A 44 29.84 -12.84 62.65
CA GLY A 44 30.44 -11.53 62.95
C GLY A 44 31.27 -10.96 61.79
N SER A 45 32.58 -11.19 61.78
CA SER A 45 33.51 -10.67 60.77
C SER A 45 34.19 -11.79 59.97
N PHE A 46 34.45 -11.53 58.69
CA PHE A 46 35.08 -12.49 57.78
C PHE A 46 36.25 -11.83 57.04
N ARG A 47 37.43 -12.46 57.09
CA ARG A 47 38.63 -12.06 56.35
C ARG A 47 39.29 -13.28 55.73
N ASN A 48 39.49 -13.26 54.40
CA ASN A 48 40.14 -14.36 53.67
C ASN A 48 41.04 -13.84 52.54
N LYS A 49 41.72 -12.71 52.75
CA LYS A 49 42.58 -12.10 51.72
C LYS A 49 43.71 -13.06 51.33
N GLY A 50 43.76 -13.46 50.06
CA GLY A 50 44.74 -14.42 49.54
C GLY A 50 44.65 -15.81 50.16
N GLY A 51 43.62 -16.09 50.95
CA GLY A 51 43.39 -17.39 51.57
C GLY A 51 42.43 -18.26 50.77
N GLU A 52 42.44 -19.55 51.08
CA GLU A 52 41.67 -20.58 50.41
C GLU A 52 40.80 -21.35 51.42
N ILE A 53 39.55 -21.61 51.06
CA ILE A 53 38.61 -22.40 51.85
C ILE A 53 38.00 -23.44 50.91
N GLY A 54 38.16 -24.72 51.16
CA GLY A 54 37.59 -25.70 50.23
C GLY A 54 37.57 -27.15 50.67
N SER A 55 37.00 -28.01 49.84
CA SER A 55 37.05 -29.46 50.02
C SER A 55 36.83 -30.17 48.70
N GLU A 56 37.33 -31.39 48.53
CA GLU A 56 37.10 -32.13 47.28
C GLU A 56 35.61 -32.44 47.07
N GLY A 57 34.86 -32.66 48.15
CA GLY A 57 33.42 -32.91 48.11
C GLY A 57 32.57 -31.64 48.23
N ARG A 58 32.07 -31.35 49.44
CA ARG A 58 31.11 -30.27 49.68
C ARG A 58 31.71 -29.16 50.54
N THR A 59 31.73 -27.94 50.02
CA THR A 59 32.09 -26.73 50.78
C THR A 59 30.85 -25.88 51.02
N ARG A 60 30.53 -25.54 52.26
CA ARG A 60 29.45 -24.61 52.62
C ARG A 60 30.00 -23.46 53.45
N LEU A 61 29.72 -22.25 53.03
CA LEU A 61 30.00 -21.02 53.75
C LEU A 61 28.67 -20.32 54.06
N ASP A 62 28.33 -20.22 55.33
CA ASP A 62 27.13 -19.57 55.84
C ASP A 62 27.52 -18.25 56.51
N LEU A 63 27.21 -17.13 55.84
CA LEU A 63 27.60 -15.77 56.20
C LEU A 63 26.39 -15.03 56.77
N SER A 64 26.10 -15.27 58.04
CA SER A 64 25.04 -14.56 58.77
C SER A 64 25.57 -13.27 59.41
N LEU A 65 26.25 -12.43 58.61
CA LEU A 65 26.94 -11.22 59.08
C LEU A 65 25.95 -10.06 59.27
N ASN A 66 26.12 -9.28 60.34
CA ASN A 66 25.32 -8.06 60.58
C ASN A 66 25.61 -6.93 59.57
N ALA A 67 26.83 -6.89 59.03
CA ALA A 67 27.22 -6.01 57.93
C ALA A 67 27.67 -6.87 56.74
N ALA A 68 26.83 -6.91 55.71
CA ALA A 68 26.85 -7.81 54.56
C ALA A 68 28.10 -7.83 53.66
N THR A 69 29.11 -6.99 53.93
CA THR A 69 30.24 -6.80 53.01
C THR A 69 31.44 -7.64 53.41
N VAL A 70 31.86 -8.52 52.50
CA VAL A 70 33.10 -9.27 52.54
C VAL A 70 34.07 -8.66 51.53
N GLU A 71 35.03 -7.86 52.01
CA GLU A 71 35.96 -7.12 51.14
C GLU A 71 36.99 -8.00 50.41
N ASN A 72 37.36 -9.14 51.00
CA ASN A 72 38.30 -10.08 50.40
C ASN A 72 37.83 -11.51 50.68
N LEU A 73 37.11 -12.07 49.71
CA LEU A 73 36.58 -13.42 49.79
C LEU A 73 37.67 -14.48 49.64
N GLY A 74 38.75 -14.20 48.91
CA GLY A 74 39.78 -15.20 48.58
C GLY A 74 39.23 -16.29 47.65
N THR A 75 39.76 -17.50 47.74
CA THR A 75 39.29 -18.64 46.93
C THR A 75 38.40 -19.56 47.76
N ILE A 76 37.20 -19.84 47.28
CA ILE A 76 36.29 -20.84 47.85
C ILE A 76 36.10 -21.96 46.85
N ARG A 77 36.48 -23.21 47.16
CA ARG A 77 36.40 -24.32 46.18
C ARG A 77 35.78 -25.61 46.69
N GLY A 78 35.19 -26.38 45.77
CA GLY A 78 34.88 -27.79 45.97
C GLY A 78 34.08 -28.43 44.85
N SER A 79 33.66 -29.69 44.97
CA SER A 79 32.74 -30.27 43.97
C SER A 79 31.38 -29.59 44.00
N HIS A 80 30.86 -29.34 45.21
CA HIS A 80 29.64 -28.57 45.45
C HIS A 80 29.91 -27.45 46.44
N THR A 81 29.81 -26.20 45.99
CA THR A 81 30.09 -25.02 46.81
C THR A 81 28.80 -24.28 47.14
N PHE A 82 28.49 -24.08 48.42
CA PHE A 82 27.28 -23.43 48.91
C PHE A 82 27.63 -22.15 49.63
N ILE A 83 27.11 -21.01 49.18
CA ILE A 83 27.19 -19.72 49.88
C ILE A 83 25.79 -19.34 50.35
N VAL A 84 25.60 -19.24 51.66
CA VAL A 84 24.30 -19.00 52.28
C VAL A 84 24.36 -17.74 53.14
N SER A 85 23.35 -16.89 53.05
CA SER A 85 23.18 -15.70 53.90
C SER A 85 21.68 -15.41 54.06
N GLN A 86 21.26 -14.99 55.25
CA GLN A 86 19.91 -14.46 55.47
C GLN A 86 19.80 -12.98 55.14
N ASN A 87 20.93 -12.28 55.07
CA ASN A 87 21.04 -10.86 54.74
C ASN A 87 21.51 -10.69 53.28
N PRO A 88 21.27 -9.53 52.63
CA PRO A 88 21.96 -9.16 51.40
C PRO A 88 23.47 -9.46 51.53
N LEU A 89 24.13 -9.84 50.44
CA LEU A 89 25.53 -10.25 50.48
C LEU A 89 26.33 -9.43 49.47
N ASN A 90 27.42 -8.80 49.90
CA ASN A 90 28.32 -8.05 49.05
C ASN A 90 29.72 -8.70 49.12
N LEU A 91 30.07 -9.48 48.10
CA LEU A 91 31.32 -10.22 47.99
C LEU A 91 32.29 -9.48 47.08
N GLN A 92 33.52 -9.30 47.55
CA GLN A 92 34.56 -8.62 46.78
C GLN A 92 35.84 -9.46 46.72
N ARG A 93 36.55 -9.34 45.59
CA ARG A 93 37.92 -9.88 45.40
C ARG A 93 38.03 -11.36 45.75
N GLY A 94 37.43 -12.21 44.93
CA GLY A 94 37.51 -13.65 45.15
C GLY A 94 37.09 -14.51 43.96
N VAL A 95 37.41 -15.80 44.10
CA VAL A 95 37.05 -16.84 43.13
C VAL A 95 36.22 -17.89 43.86
N ILE A 96 35.08 -18.26 43.28
CA ILE A 96 34.24 -19.33 43.79
C ILE A 96 34.23 -20.45 42.75
N GLU A 97 34.84 -21.57 43.10
CA GLU A 97 34.97 -22.72 42.21
C GLU A 97 34.04 -23.86 42.65
N GLY A 98 33.36 -24.43 41.67
CA GLY A 98 32.52 -25.61 41.83
C GLY A 98 32.78 -26.60 40.69
N HIS A 99 33.44 -27.74 40.94
CA HIS A 99 33.69 -28.71 39.86
C HIS A 99 32.40 -29.26 39.24
N LYS A 100 31.31 -29.31 40.02
CA LYS A 100 29.98 -29.67 39.53
C LYS A 100 29.01 -28.52 39.64
N LYS A 101 29.01 -27.82 40.78
CA LYS A 101 27.99 -26.82 41.07
C LYS A 101 28.40 -25.80 42.14
N VAL A 102 27.99 -24.56 41.95
CA VAL A 102 27.94 -23.49 42.95
C VAL A 102 26.49 -23.16 43.27
N TYR A 103 26.16 -22.89 44.53
CA TYR A 103 24.81 -22.57 44.97
C TYR A 103 24.80 -21.35 45.89
N PHE A 104 24.06 -20.32 45.51
CA PHE A 104 23.83 -19.13 46.34
C PHE A 104 22.42 -19.15 46.92
N HIS A 105 22.32 -18.88 48.22
CA HIS A 105 21.05 -18.59 48.87
C HIS A 105 21.17 -17.32 49.71
N THR A 106 20.72 -16.20 49.13
CA THR A 106 20.77 -14.86 49.74
C THR A 106 19.63 -14.01 49.16
N PRO A 107 19.00 -13.10 49.91
CA PRO A 107 18.02 -12.16 49.36
C PRO A 107 18.56 -11.35 48.17
N PHE A 108 19.81 -10.89 48.25
CA PHE A 108 20.49 -10.11 47.22
C PHE A 108 21.98 -10.47 47.16
N LEU A 109 22.58 -10.53 45.97
CA LEU A 109 24.00 -10.79 45.77
C LEU A 109 24.67 -9.66 44.97
N LYS A 110 25.59 -8.95 45.59
CA LYS A 110 26.51 -8.02 44.92
C LYS A 110 27.91 -8.60 44.88
N GLY A 111 28.52 -8.61 43.72
CA GLY A 111 29.90 -9.01 43.46
C GLY A 111 30.71 -7.83 42.95
N SER A 112 31.96 -7.69 43.38
CA SER A 112 32.92 -6.77 42.77
C SER A 112 34.28 -7.46 42.68
N GLU A 113 34.81 -7.65 41.47
CA GLU A 113 35.98 -8.53 41.25
C GLU A 113 35.73 -9.97 41.77
N LEU A 114 34.53 -10.50 41.49
CA LEU A 114 34.13 -11.87 41.83
C LEU A 114 34.04 -12.72 40.57
N ASP A 115 34.80 -13.82 40.52
CA ASP A 115 34.73 -14.82 39.45
C ASP A 115 34.11 -16.12 39.97
N ILE A 116 33.16 -16.68 39.21
CA ILE A 116 32.48 -17.92 39.53
C ILE A 116 32.83 -18.95 38.45
N ALA A 117 33.67 -19.91 38.80
CA ALA A 117 34.12 -20.97 37.90
C ALA A 117 33.37 -22.28 38.18
N THR A 118 32.39 -22.61 37.34
CA THR A 118 31.53 -23.79 37.54
C THR A 118 30.75 -24.16 36.27
N PRO A 119 30.49 -25.45 36.02
CA PRO A 119 29.53 -25.87 35.01
C PRO A 119 28.10 -25.41 35.32
N LEU A 120 27.75 -25.23 36.60
CA LEU A 120 26.41 -24.85 37.04
C LEU A 120 26.47 -23.94 38.27
N CYS A 121 25.98 -22.72 38.16
CA CYS A 121 25.73 -21.80 39.26
C CYS A 121 24.24 -21.67 39.48
N MET A 122 23.75 -22.02 40.66
CA MET A 122 22.33 -21.93 41.00
C MET A 122 22.09 -20.84 42.03
N MET A 123 21.24 -19.89 41.70
CA MET A 123 20.93 -18.75 42.55
C MET A 123 19.48 -18.81 43.04
N LYS A 124 19.34 -18.72 44.36
CA LYS A 124 18.07 -18.48 45.03
C LYS A 124 18.15 -17.09 45.67
N THR A 125 17.98 -16.09 44.83
CA THR A 125 18.06 -14.66 45.13
C THR A 125 16.95 -13.89 44.43
N GLN A 126 16.59 -12.70 44.94
CA GLN A 126 15.56 -11.85 44.34
C GLN A 126 16.14 -10.89 43.30
N ASP A 127 17.41 -10.49 43.48
CA ASP A 127 18.13 -9.58 42.60
C ASP A 127 19.65 -9.80 42.78
N PHE A 128 20.45 -9.40 41.78
CA PHE A 128 21.89 -9.59 41.78
C PHE A 128 22.62 -8.51 40.97
N HIS A 129 23.87 -8.26 41.35
CA HIS A 129 24.81 -7.43 40.61
C HIS A 129 26.16 -8.13 40.59
N LEU A 130 26.52 -8.73 39.46
CA LEU A 130 27.78 -9.45 39.31
C LEU A 130 28.62 -8.82 38.19
N PRO A 131 29.95 -8.88 38.29
CA PRO A 131 30.81 -8.54 37.16
C PRO A 131 30.65 -9.61 36.04
N PRO A 132 31.13 -9.33 34.82
CA PRO A 132 31.11 -10.31 33.73
C PRO A 132 31.69 -11.67 34.13
N GLN A 133 31.00 -12.76 33.78
CA GLN A 133 31.40 -14.12 34.14
C GLN A 133 31.91 -14.88 32.91
N LYS A 134 33.16 -15.33 32.94
CA LYS A 134 33.77 -16.10 31.83
C LYS A 134 33.71 -17.60 32.06
N HIS A 135 33.86 -18.03 33.31
CA HIS A 135 34.03 -19.44 33.68
C HIS A 135 32.75 -20.12 34.19
N CYS A 136 31.60 -19.45 34.10
CA CYS A 136 30.30 -19.98 34.49
C CYS A 136 29.52 -20.45 33.26
N GLU A 137 29.48 -21.76 33.01
CA GLU A 137 28.80 -22.31 31.82
C GLU A 137 27.28 -22.14 31.88
N ARG A 138 26.68 -22.27 33.06
CA ARG A 138 25.23 -22.11 33.27
C ARG A 138 24.92 -21.37 34.56
N LEU A 139 24.25 -20.22 34.45
CA LEU A 139 23.72 -19.46 35.58
C LEU A 139 22.19 -19.63 35.67
N VAL A 140 21.70 -20.27 36.73
CA VAL A 140 20.29 -20.68 36.88
C VAL A 140 19.65 -20.04 38.11
N PHE A 141 18.63 -19.21 37.91
CA PHE A 141 17.78 -18.68 38.97
C PHE A 141 16.60 -19.62 39.21
N ILE A 142 16.42 -20.06 40.45
CA ILE A 142 15.23 -20.83 40.86
C ILE A 142 14.30 -19.93 41.66
N LEU A 143 13.17 -19.60 41.06
CA LEU A 143 12.15 -18.73 41.63
C LEU A 143 10.97 -19.56 42.16
N LYS A 144 10.37 -19.14 43.28
CA LYS A 144 9.12 -19.76 43.74
C LYS A 144 7.98 -19.35 42.80
N PRO A 145 6.91 -20.14 42.69
CA PRO A 145 5.68 -19.67 42.05
C PRO A 145 5.20 -18.37 42.72
N LYS A 146 4.72 -17.42 41.91
CA LYS A 146 4.27 -16.08 42.32
C LYS A 146 5.40 -15.16 42.83
N GLN A 147 6.64 -15.44 42.45
CA GLN A 147 7.79 -14.60 42.83
C GLN A 147 8.22 -13.77 41.62
N ASP A 148 8.11 -12.46 41.75
CA ASP A 148 8.64 -11.51 40.77
C ASP A 148 10.17 -11.54 40.75
N PHE A 149 10.72 -11.21 39.59
CA PHE A 149 12.15 -11.04 39.39
C PHE A 149 12.40 -9.80 38.54
N THR A 150 13.38 -8.98 38.93
CA THR A 150 13.80 -7.83 38.16
C THR A 150 15.31 -7.89 37.98
N SER A 151 15.79 -7.67 36.75
CA SER A 151 17.20 -7.46 36.46
C SER A 151 17.47 -5.95 36.39
N ASP A 152 17.91 -5.38 37.51
CA ASP A 152 18.17 -3.94 37.66
C ASP A 152 19.63 -3.55 37.30
N TYR A 153 20.48 -4.54 37.04
CA TYR A 153 21.90 -4.38 36.67
C TYR A 153 22.24 -5.08 35.34
N PRO A 154 23.12 -4.49 34.50
CA PRO A 154 23.58 -5.15 33.29
C PRO A 154 24.38 -6.41 33.65
N PHE A 155 24.27 -7.45 32.82
CA PHE A 155 24.99 -8.70 33.05
C PHE A 155 25.59 -9.25 31.76
N THR A 156 26.79 -9.82 31.87
CA THR A 156 27.50 -10.44 30.74
C THR A 156 28.05 -11.80 31.13
N SER A 157 27.84 -12.81 30.29
CA SER A 157 28.39 -14.15 30.47
C SER A 157 28.66 -14.83 29.13
N GLU A 158 29.68 -15.68 29.04
CA GLU A 158 29.86 -16.56 27.87
C GLU A 158 28.91 -17.77 27.92
N GLY A 159 28.43 -18.14 29.11
CA GLY A 159 27.51 -19.25 29.34
C GLY A 159 26.03 -18.89 29.23
N SER A 160 25.16 -19.79 29.72
CA SER A 160 23.71 -19.58 29.75
C SER A 160 23.25 -18.74 30.94
N PHE A 161 22.18 -17.98 30.73
CA PHE A 161 21.39 -17.34 31.77
C PHE A 161 19.99 -17.93 31.74
N GLU A 162 19.60 -18.58 32.84
CA GLU A 162 18.39 -19.37 32.91
C GLU A 162 17.54 -18.97 34.12
N ILE A 163 16.22 -18.84 33.93
CA ILE A 163 15.25 -18.61 35.01
C ILE A 163 14.24 -19.75 35.00
N TRP A 164 14.09 -20.43 36.13
CA TRP A 164 13.25 -21.62 36.29
C TRP A 164 12.26 -21.44 37.44
N GLU A 165 11.00 -21.83 37.21
CA GLU A 165 10.03 -21.99 38.28
C GLU A 165 10.38 -23.23 39.12
N ARG A 166 10.35 -23.08 40.44
CA ARG A 166 10.68 -24.17 41.37
C ARG A 166 9.72 -25.34 41.19
N GLY A 167 10.28 -26.52 40.94
CA GLY A 167 9.53 -27.76 40.74
C GLY A 167 9.52 -28.21 39.28
N LEU A 168 10.00 -27.37 38.36
CA LEU A 168 10.28 -27.79 36.99
C LEU A 168 11.50 -28.72 36.95
N GLU A 169 11.35 -29.83 36.24
CA GLU A 169 12.39 -30.86 36.08
C GLU A 169 13.09 -30.73 34.73
N SER A 170 12.35 -30.26 33.72
CA SER A 170 12.83 -30.12 32.34
C SER A 170 11.99 -29.09 31.58
N ARG A 171 12.40 -28.82 30.33
CA ARG A 171 11.65 -28.01 29.37
C ARG A 171 10.30 -28.65 29.04
N GLU A 172 10.27 -29.96 28.83
CA GLU A 172 9.04 -30.72 28.51
C GLU A 172 8.05 -30.69 29.68
N HIS A 173 8.55 -30.73 30.92
CA HIS A 173 7.70 -30.55 32.10
C HIS A 173 7.08 -29.14 32.13
N ALA A 174 7.83 -28.10 31.76
CA ALA A 174 7.30 -26.75 31.65
C ALA A 174 6.25 -26.62 30.52
N GLU A 175 6.47 -27.24 29.36
CA GLU A 175 5.49 -27.30 28.27
C GLU A 175 4.20 -28.03 28.69
N HIS A 176 4.31 -29.18 29.37
CA HIS A 176 3.14 -29.88 29.89
C HIS A 176 2.33 -29.03 30.88
N ILE A 177 3.00 -28.26 31.75
CA ILE A 177 2.32 -27.31 32.66
C ILE A 177 1.65 -26.19 31.87
N MET A 178 2.28 -25.71 30.79
CA MET A 178 1.70 -24.69 29.92
C MET A 178 0.44 -25.21 29.21
N ASP A 179 0.50 -26.38 28.58
CA ASP A 179 -0.63 -26.99 27.89
C ASP A 179 -1.80 -27.28 28.86
N ALA A 180 -1.50 -27.76 30.07
CA ALA A 180 -2.51 -27.97 31.10
C ALA A 180 -3.16 -26.67 31.59
N ARG A 181 -2.42 -25.55 31.57
CA ARG A 181 -2.90 -24.24 32.02
C ARG A 181 -3.67 -23.49 30.94
N PHE A 182 -3.29 -23.65 29.67
CA PHE A 182 -3.89 -22.98 28.53
C PHE A 182 -4.58 -24.00 27.61
N PRO A 183 -5.76 -24.52 28.00
CA PRO A 183 -6.53 -25.39 27.11
C PRO A 183 -6.89 -24.65 25.82
N GLU A 184 -7.06 -25.40 24.74
CA GLU A 184 -7.42 -24.86 23.42
C GLU A 184 -8.68 -23.98 23.51
N GLU A 185 -9.71 -24.50 24.19
CA GLU A 185 -10.95 -23.81 24.49
C GLU A 185 -10.97 -23.31 25.94
N GLY A 186 -11.16 -22.00 26.13
CA GLY A 186 -11.28 -21.40 27.45
C GLY A 186 -10.67 -20.00 27.57
N PRO A 187 -11.00 -19.26 28.64
CA PRO A 187 -10.43 -17.95 28.91
C PRO A 187 -8.92 -18.07 29.16
N VAL A 188 -8.16 -17.10 28.67
CA VAL A 188 -6.71 -17.01 28.93
C VAL A 188 -6.51 -16.74 30.43
N PRO A 189 -5.86 -17.65 31.18
CA PRO A 189 -5.56 -17.40 32.59
C PRO A 189 -4.66 -16.18 32.76
N ALA A 190 -4.96 -15.34 33.74
CA ALA A 190 -4.10 -14.22 34.10
C ALA A 190 -2.72 -14.73 34.59
N PHE A 191 -1.66 -14.00 34.25
CA PHE A 191 -0.33 -14.26 34.81
C PHE A 191 -0.30 -13.97 36.31
N GLU A 192 0.56 -14.68 37.05
CA GLU A 192 0.64 -14.60 38.52
C GLU A 192 1.92 -13.91 39.03
N GLN A 193 2.88 -13.63 38.13
CA GLN A 193 4.17 -13.02 38.45
C GLN A 193 4.75 -12.31 37.21
N THR A 194 5.72 -11.43 37.43
CA THR A 194 6.43 -10.69 36.39
C THR A 194 7.94 -10.95 36.46
N ILE A 195 8.54 -11.28 35.32
CA ILE A 195 9.99 -11.35 35.12
C ILE A 195 10.38 -10.16 34.26
N HIS A 196 10.99 -9.14 34.88
CA HIS A 196 11.29 -7.87 34.22
C HIS A 196 12.80 -7.73 33.98
N LEU A 197 13.22 -7.85 32.72
CA LEU A 197 14.60 -7.63 32.30
C LEU A 197 14.80 -6.15 31.95
N LYS A 198 15.12 -5.30 32.93
CA LYS A 198 15.24 -3.84 32.75
C LYS A 198 16.61 -3.37 32.29
N ARG A 199 17.62 -4.23 32.28
CA ARG A 199 19.00 -3.88 31.91
C ARG A 199 19.55 -4.80 30.83
N PRO A 200 20.60 -4.35 30.10
CA PRO A 200 21.24 -5.13 29.06
C PRO A 200 21.71 -6.50 29.57
N LEU A 201 21.46 -7.52 28.77
CA LEU A 201 21.85 -8.90 29.04
C LEU A 201 22.65 -9.41 27.84
N ASN A 202 23.94 -9.72 28.03
CA ASN A 202 24.78 -10.29 26.98
C ASN A 202 25.25 -11.68 27.39
N VAL A 203 24.58 -12.72 26.91
CA VAL A 203 24.74 -14.09 27.39
C VAL A 203 24.82 -15.07 26.22
N GLY A 204 25.54 -16.17 26.38
CA GLY A 204 25.63 -17.18 25.31
C GLY A 204 24.28 -17.81 24.98
N LEU A 205 23.40 -17.97 25.97
CA LEU A 205 22.08 -18.59 25.82
C LEU A 205 21.09 -17.99 26.84
N LEU A 206 19.86 -17.71 26.43
CA LEU A 206 18.79 -17.28 27.34
C LEU A 206 17.70 -18.35 27.44
N ARG A 207 17.41 -18.82 28.66
CA ARG A 207 16.28 -19.72 28.93
C ARG A 207 15.37 -19.14 30.01
N ILE A 208 14.07 -19.06 29.75
CA ILE A 208 13.09 -18.65 30.77
C ILE A 208 11.95 -19.66 30.78
N PHE A 209 11.91 -20.52 31.79
CA PHE A 209 10.86 -21.51 31.99
C PHE A 209 10.02 -21.08 33.20
N MET A 210 9.09 -20.17 32.94
CA MET A 210 8.22 -19.56 33.95
C MET A 210 6.77 -19.59 33.48
N PRO A 211 6.11 -20.77 33.47
CA PRO A 211 4.79 -20.96 32.87
C PRO A 211 3.72 -19.96 33.32
N ARG A 212 3.83 -19.45 34.55
CA ARG A 212 2.87 -18.52 35.18
C ARG A 212 3.23 -17.04 35.07
N ALA A 213 4.35 -16.71 34.42
CA ALA A 213 4.87 -15.35 34.40
C ALA A 213 4.54 -14.57 33.12
N LYS A 214 4.45 -13.24 33.26
CA LYS A 214 4.70 -12.29 32.18
C LYS A 214 6.20 -12.01 32.12
N VAL A 215 6.84 -12.26 30.99
CA VAL A 215 8.23 -11.85 30.73
C VAL A 215 8.20 -10.50 30.02
N ARG A 216 8.84 -9.51 30.62
CA ARG A 216 8.90 -8.13 30.13
C ARG A 216 10.34 -7.74 29.87
N VAL A 217 10.64 -7.24 28.68
CA VAL A 217 11.99 -6.84 28.25
C VAL A 217 11.97 -5.36 27.86
N GLY A 218 12.89 -4.60 28.43
CA GLY A 218 12.96 -3.15 28.29
C GLY A 218 12.46 -2.40 29.53
N ASP A 219 12.70 -1.09 29.57
CA ASP A 219 12.26 -0.20 30.64
C ASP A 219 11.48 0.98 30.05
N GLU A 220 10.33 1.31 30.66
CA GLU A 220 9.41 2.36 30.22
C GLU A 220 10.10 3.72 30.13
N ASN A 221 11.02 3.98 31.04
CA ASN A 221 11.72 5.27 31.18
C ASN A 221 13.20 5.19 30.75
N GLY A 222 13.64 4.04 30.25
CA GLY A 222 15.04 3.74 29.97
C GLY A 222 15.50 4.14 28.57
N ALA A 223 16.82 4.13 28.35
CA ALA A 223 17.41 4.16 27.00
C ALA A 223 17.00 2.91 26.19
N LEU A 224 17.25 2.88 24.88
CA LEU A 224 17.19 1.63 24.11
C LEU A 224 18.29 0.69 24.66
N LEU A 225 17.91 -0.52 25.07
CA LEU A 225 18.82 -1.49 25.69
C LEU A 225 19.05 -2.68 24.77
N ASP A 226 20.24 -3.28 24.86
CA ASP A 226 20.59 -4.43 24.05
C ASP A 226 20.55 -5.73 24.88
N TYR A 227 19.85 -6.73 24.34
CA TYR A 227 19.76 -8.08 24.87
C TYR A 227 20.34 -9.03 23.82
N LEU A 228 21.57 -9.46 24.05
CA LEU A 228 22.43 -10.08 23.05
C LEU A 228 22.69 -11.54 23.39
N MET A 229 22.18 -12.42 22.53
CA MET A 229 22.40 -13.86 22.55
C MET A 229 23.01 -14.31 21.21
N GLU A 230 24.02 -13.58 20.72
CA GLU A 230 24.59 -13.71 19.37
C GLU A 230 25.07 -15.13 19.02
N LYS A 231 25.53 -15.89 20.03
CA LYS A 231 26.13 -17.22 19.87
C LYS A 231 25.18 -18.36 20.24
N GLY A 232 23.95 -18.09 20.67
CA GLY A 232 23.07 -19.16 21.09
C GLY A 232 21.59 -18.81 21.09
N ASN A 233 20.81 -19.83 21.41
CA ASN A 233 19.37 -19.79 21.27
C ASN A 233 18.69 -19.01 22.41
N VAL A 234 17.50 -18.51 22.10
CA VAL A 234 16.55 -17.98 23.06
C VAL A 234 15.42 -19.00 23.19
N ASP A 235 15.15 -19.46 24.40
CA ASP A 235 14.04 -20.38 24.66
C ASP A 235 13.19 -19.88 25.84
N ILE A 236 11.98 -19.42 25.54
CA ILE A 236 11.08 -18.78 26.50
C ILE A 236 9.76 -19.55 26.53
N LEU A 237 9.43 -20.09 27.70
CA LEU A 237 8.13 -20.65 28.05
C LEU A 237 7.53 -19.78 29.16
N ALA A 238 6.57 -18.93 28.80
CA ALA A 238 5.96 -17.96 29.70
C ALA A 238 4.46 -17.80 29.42
N SER A 239 3.68 -17.20 30.31
CA SER A 239 2.27 -16.90 30.01
C SER A 239 2.14 -15.86 28.91
N VAL A 240 2.94 -14.80 29.01
CA VAL A 240 2.94 -13.63 28.13
C VAL A 240 4.38 -13.21 27.92
N PHE A 241 4.75 -12.82 26.69
CA PHE A 241 6.03 -12.23 26.37
C PHE A 241 5.85 -10.83 25.79
N ASP A 242 6.57 -9.86 26.35
CA ASP A 242 6.42 -8.44 26.03
C ASP A 242 7.80 -7.80 25.84
N LEU A 243 8.19 -7.53 24.60
CA LEU A 243 9.38 -6.77 24.25
C LEU A 243 8.96 -5.33 23.97
N GLU A 244 9.04 -4.48 24.98
CA GLU A 244 8.50 -3.12 24.88
C GLU A 244 9.45 -2.18 24.15
N LYS A 245 10.74 -2.26 24.53
CA LYS A 245 11.78 -1.37 24.03
C LYS A 245 13.15 -2.04 24.03
N GLY A 246 13.94 -1.75 22.99
CA GLY A 246 15.34 -2.18 22.88
C GLY A 246 15.59 -3.13 21.71
N THR A 247 16.84 -3.59 21.61
CA THR A 247 17.31 -4.55 20.61
C THR A 247 17.40 -5.93 21.26
N PHE A 248 16.67 -6.90 20.73
CA PHE A 248 16.68 -8.29 21.20
C PHE A 248 17.20 -9.19 20.07
N VAL A 249 18.34 -9.84 20.31
CA VAL A 249 19.06 -10.60 19.28
C VAL A 249 19.34 -12.01 19.79
N GLY A 250 18.99 -13.03 19.00
CA GLY A 250 19.31 -14.42 19.31
C GLY A 250 19.68 -15.20 18.04
N LEU A 251 20.45 -16.28 18.17
CA LEU A 251 20.76 -17.11 17.00
C LEU A 251 19.51 -17.79 16.45
N ASN A 252 18.79 -18.51 17.31
CA ASN A 252 17.46 -19.05 17.03
C ASN A 252 16.57 -18.77 18.22
N SER A 253 15.31 -18.42 17.99
CA SER A 253 14.38 -18.02 19.04
C SER A 253 13.15 -18.90 19.05
N HIS A 254 12.87 -19.50 20.20
CA HIS A 254 11.65 -20.25 20.48
C HIS A 254 10.89 -19.55 21.62
N ILE A 255 9.70 -19.04 21.32
CA ILE A 255 8.86 -18.31 22.28
C ILE A 255 7.47 -18.94 22.30
N HIS A 256 7.17 -19.62 23.40
CA HIS A 256 5.86 -20.16 23.70
C HIS A 256 5.20 -19.30 24.79
N ALA A 257 4.26 -18.46 24.36
CA ALA A 257 3.53 -17.51 25.18
C ALA A 257 2.03 -17.49 24.82
N PRO A 258 1.25 -18.54 25.14
CA PRO A 258 -0.17 -18.70 24.77
C PRO A 258 -1.08 -17.55 25.19
N GLY A 259 -0.70 -16.75 26.19
CA GLY A 259 -1.45 -15.57 26.61
C GLY A 259 -1.18 -14.30 25.81
N GLY A 260 -0.21 -14.30 24.89
CA GLY A 260 0.10 -13.16 24.03
C GLY A 260 1.59 -12.91 23.86
N ILE A 261 1.98 -12.49 22.66
CA ILE A 261 3.30 -11.92 22.35
C ILE A 261 3.12 -10.49 21.86
N THR A 262 3.79 -9.55 22.49
CA THR A 262 3.80 -8.14 22.08
C THR A 262 5.24 -7.70 21.79
N LEU A 263 5.49 -7.17 20.60
CA LEU A 263 6.78 -6.63 20.18
C LEU A 263 6.62 -5.16 19.78
N GLY A 264 7.29 -4.30 20.52
CA GLY A 264 7.13 -2.86 20.45
C GLY A 264 5.84 -2.42 21.12
N ARG A 265 5.95 -1.36 21.92
CA ARG A 265 4.79 -0.68 22.49
C ARG A 265 5.16 0.74 22.82
N LEU A 266 4.23 1.64 22.55
CA LEU A 266 4.29 2.98 23.09
C LEU A 266 3.69 2.95 24.50
N VAL A 267 4.55 2.90 25.51
CA VAL A 267 4.08 3.11 26.88
C VAL A 267 3.56 4.54 26.94
N VAL A 268 2.28 4.65 27.34
CA VAL A 268 1.53 5.91 27.43
C VAL A 268 2.36 6.90 28.24
N ASP A 269 2.77 8.00 27.64
CA ASP A 269 3.11 9.18 28.44
C ASP A 269 1.79 9.66 29.06
N PRO A 270 1.62 9.64 30.39
CA PRO A 270 0.41 10.17 31.03
C PRO A 270 0.15 11.66 30.73
N MET A 271 1.07 12.37 30.07
CA MET A 271 0.89 13.73 29.53
C MET A 271 0.37 13.79 28.08
N ARG A 272 0.10 12.65 27.41
CA ARG A 272 -0.22 12.59 25.96
C ARG A 272 -1.61 13.06 25.53
N GLU A 273 -2.46 13.54 26.44
CA GLU A 273 -3.48 14.49 25.99
C GLU A 273 -2.75 15.77 25.62
N VAL A 274 -2.32 15.89 24.36
CA VAL A 274 -1.86 17.16 23.80
C VAL A 274 -3.07 18.07 23.74
N PHE A 275 -3.36 18.73 24.85
CA PHE A 275 -4.36 19.78 24.93
C PHE A 275 -3.78 21.00 24.26
N THR A 276 -4.17 21.22 23.01
CA THR A 276 -3.97 22.52 22.37
C THR A 276 -5.18 23.38 22.67
N THR A 277 -5.00 24.40 23.51
CA THR A 277 -6.02 25.40 23.81
C THR A 277 -5.77 26.65 22.96
N PHE A 278 -6.75 27.01 22.13
CA PHE A 278 -6.75 28.27 21.40
C PHE A 278 -7.45 29.34 22.24
N GLY A 279 -6.67 30.14 22.96
CA GLY A 279 -7.19 31.33 23.65
C GLY A 279 -7.21 32.51 22.69
N TRP A 280 -8.38 32.97 22.28
CA TRP A 280 -8.52 34.31 21.72
C TRP A 280 -8.65 35.27 22.91
N HIS A 281 -7.75 36.24 23.06
CA HIS A 281 -7.93 37.32 24.03
C HIS A 281 -8.13 38.64 23.28
N GLY A 282 -9.16 39.39 23.68
CA GLY A 282 -9.57 40.63 23.05
C GLY A 282 -8.47 41.70 23.03
N GLN A 283 -8.24 42.21 21.83
CA GLN A 283 -7.71 43.53 21.46
C GLN A 283 -6.38 44.07 22.00
N ASN A 284 -5.66 43.48 22.95
CA ASN A 284 -4.33 44.01 23.33
C ASN A 284 -3.30 43.02 23.92
N SER A 285 -3.54 41.72 23.86
CA SER A 285 -2.57 40.71 24.31
C SER A 285 -2.07 39.88 23.14
N TRP A 286 -0.75 39.79 23.03
CA TRP A 286 -0.07 39.02 22.00
C TRP A 286 -0.54 37.57 22.11
N SER A 287 -1.11 37.02 21.03
CA SER A 287 -1.25 35.58 20.93
C SER A 287 0.16 35.02 21.05
N HIS A 288 0.46 34.26 22.10
CA HIS A 288 1.69 33.49 22.13
C HIS A 288 1.62 32.53 20.94
N HIS A 289 2.29 32.90 19.86
CA HIS A 289 2.52 32.05 18.72
C HIS A 289 3.30 30.84 19.23
N LEU A 290 2.60 29.75 19.51
CA LEU A 290 3.20 28.42 19.69
C LEU A 290 4.05 28.01 18.46
N GLY A 291 3.95 28.75 17.35
CA GLY A 291 4.65 28.49 16.09
C GLY A 291 6.13 28.89 16.00
N GLU A 292 6.68 29.67 16.92
CA GLU A 292 8.11 30.06 16.84
C GLU A 292 9.07 29.10 17.54
N HIS A 293 8.57 28.24 18.44
CA HIS A 293 9.40 27.36 19.27
C HIS A 293 9.37 25.87 18.89
N LEU A 294 8.78 25.53 17.74
CA LEU A 294 8.63 24.14 17.26
C LEU A 294 9.85 23.61 16.47
N VAL A 295 10.89 24.42 16.29
CA VAL A 295 12.10 24.04 15.56
C VAL A 295 13.22 23.82 16.58
N ASN A 296 13.44 22.55 16.96
CA ASN A 296 14.54 22.01 17.80
C ASN A 296 14.44 22.03 19.34
N VAL A 297 13.27 21.93 19.99
CA VAL A 297 13.19 22.13 21.45
C VAL A 297 12.67 20.91 22.21
N THR A 298 13.51 20.36 23.10
CA THR A 298 13.11 19.72 24.37
C THR A 298 12.10 20.62 25.09
N TYR A 299 10.83 20.25 25.17
CA TYR A 299 9.82 21.06 25.86
C TYR A 299 9.95 20.92 27.36
N GLU A 300 10.22 21.97 28.14
CA GLU A 300 9.86 21.95 29.57
C GLU A 300 8.40 22.36 29.73
N PHE A 301 7.50 21.39 29.93
CA PHE A 301 6.12 21.64 30.32
C PHE A 301 5.99 21.29 31.81
N PHE A 302 5.62 22.26 32.65
CA PHE A 302 5.67 22.15 34.13
C PHE A 302 7.03 21.70 34.69
N GLY A 303 8.14 22.04 34.03
CA GLY A 303 9.50 21.68 34.46
C GLY A 303 9.97 20.27 34.07
N GLN A 304 9.24 19.56 33.19
CA GLN A 304 9.67 18.27 32.63
C GLN A 304 9.89 18.35 31.12
N ARG A 305 11.04 17.83 30.65
CA ARG A 305 11.47 17.80 29.25
C ARG A 305 10.74 16.73 28.42
N LEU A 306 9.96 17.11 27.41
CA LEU A 306 9.42 16.20 26.39
C LEU A 306 10.30 16.26 25.12
N GLN A 307 10.81 15.11 24.67
CA GLN A 307 11.54 14.94 23.41
C GLN A 307 10.62 14.35 22.34
N ASN A 308 10.79 14.81 21.10
CA ASN A 308 9.95 14.47 19.93
C ASN A 308 9.76 12.95 19.75
N VAL A 309 8.52 12.59 19.47
CA VAL A 309 8.01 11.24 19.34
C VAL A 309 8.04 10.84 17.87
N PHE A 310 8.91 9.90 17.47
CA PHE A 310 8.78 8.93 16.36
C PHE A 310 10.00 8.00 16.45
N VAL A 311 9.94 6.95 17.27
CA VAL A 311 11.07 6.00 17.37
C VAL A 311 10.51 4.59 17.30
N GLN A 312 10.98 3.77 16.35
CA GLN A 312 10.79 2.31 16.43
C GLN A 312 11.27 1.83 17.80
N HIS A 313 10.35 1.31 18.61
CA HIS A 313 10.63 1.11 20.03
C HIS A 313 11.38 -0.20 20.28
N ALA A 314 11.08 -1.25 19.51
CA ALA A 314 11.67 -2.56 19.64
C ALA A 314 12.27 -3.06 18.32
N THR A 315 13.47 -3.63 18.39
CA THR A 315 14.08 -4.39 17.30
C THR A 315 14.29 -5.83 17.74
N PHE A 316 13.82 -6.79 16.94
CA PHE A 316 14.01 -8.22 17.18
C PHE A 316 14.74 -8.82 15.98
N GLU A 317 15.88 -9.47 16.19
CA GLU A 317 16.66 -10.11 15.12
C GLU A 317 16.99 -11.57 15.48
N THR A 318 16.75 -12.51 14.56
CA THR A 318 17.09 -13.94 14.74
C THR A 318 17.23 -14.66 13.40
N ASN A 319 17.85 -15.86 13.38
CA ASN A 319 17.84 -16.69 12.17
C ASN A 319 16.50 -17.38 12.02
N ASP A 320 16.13 -18.25 12.95
CA ASP A 320 14.84 -18.94 12.97
C ASP A 320 13.99 -18.46 14.15
N LEU A 321 12.72 -18.18 13.90
CA LEU A 321 11.76 -17.72 14.90
C LEU A 321 10.57 -18.67 14.99
N ASN A 322 10.45 -19.38 16.11
CA ASN A 322 9.34 -20.26 16.39
C ASN A 322 8.44 -19.63 17.45
N LEU A 323 7.20 -19.34 17.07
CA LEU A 323 6.22 -18.65 17.91
C LEU A 323 5.00 -19.55 18.19
N SER A 324 4.58 -19.55 19.45
CA SER A 324 3.36 -20.21 19.87
C SER A 324 2.58 -19.32 20.84
N SER A 325 1.58 -18.61 20.33
CA SER A 325 0.66 -17.76 21.09
C SER A 325 -0.70 -17.75 20.43
N LYS A 326 -1.79 -17.47 21.15
CA LYS A 326 -3.10 -17.23 20.52
C LYS A 326 -3.08 -15.98 19.62
N GLU A 327 -2.38 -14.93 20.06
CA GLU A 327 -2.26 -13.64 19.36
C GLU A 327 -0.82 -13.10 19.41
N HIS A 328 -0.37 -12.48 18.32
CA HIS A 328 0.87 -11.70 18.27
C HIS A 328 0.56 -10.26 17.83
N LEU A 329 1.12 -9.29 18.55
CA LEU A 329 1.01 -7.87 18.23
C LEU A 329 2.40 -7.30 18.01
N LEU A 330 2.67 -6.84 16.79
CA LEU A 330 3.87 -6.09 16.42
C LEU A 330 3.45 -4.63 16.24
N GLU A 331 3.78 -3.80 17.23
CA GLU A 331 3.38 -2.40 17.27
C GLU A 331 4.62 -1.50 17.21
N ALA A 332 4.83 -0.79 16.09
CA ALA A 332 6.01 0.05 15.86
C ALA A 332 7.36 -0.66 16.13
N SER A 333 7.45 -1.94 15.78
CA SER A 333 8.64 -2.77 15.93
C SER A 333 9.27 -3.12 14.60
N LYS A 334 10.58 -3.40 14.61
CA LYS A 334 11.34 -3.98 13.49
C LYS A 334 11.71 -5.41 13.85
N THR A 335 11.09 -6.39 13.20
CA THR A 335 11.39 -7.81 13.38
C THR A 335 12.03 -8.34 12.11
N THR A 336 13.24 -8.89 12.21
CA THR A 336 13.96 -9.51 11.09
C THR A 336 14.28 -10.97 11.42
N VAL A 337 13.89 -11.87 10.52
CA VAL A 337 14.11 -13.31 10.58
C VAL A 337 14.87 -13.73 9.33
N HIS A 338 16.13 -14.18 9.48
CA HIS A 338 17.02 -14.48 8.34
C HIS A 338 16.70 -15.82 7.66
N ASN A 339 16.02 -16.74 8.35
CA ASN A 339 15.57 -18.02 7.81
C ASN A 339 14.03 -18.09 7.93
N ASN A 340 13.51 -18.98 8.79
CA ASN A 340 12.08 -19.28 8.82
C ASN A 340 11.38 -18.71 10.05
N LEU A 341 10.14 -18.28 9.83
CA LEU A 341 9.20 -17.91 10.87
C LEU A 341 8.09 -18.96 10.95
N THR A 342 8.01 -19.70 12.05
CA THR A 342 7.06 -20.80 12.22
C THR A 342 6.06 -20.51 13.33
N PHE A 343 4.77 -20.71 13.05
CA PHE A 343 3.67 -20.61 14.00
C PHE A 343 3.08 -22.00 14.30
N GLN A 344 3.02 -22.37 15.58
CA GLN A 344 2.51 -23.69 16.00
C GLN A 344 1.03 -23.67 16.43
N LYS A 345 0.62 -22.67 17.23
CA LYS A 345 -0.73 -22.60 17.83
C LYS A 345 -1.38 -21.22 17.71
N THR A 346 -1.14 -20.54 16.59
CA THR A 346 -1.48 -19.12 16.43
C THR A 346 -2.68 -18.90 15.53
N ASN A 347 -3.59 -18.03 15.98
CA ASN A 347 -4.78 -17.64 15.20
C ASN A 347 -4.60 -16.30 14.49
N THR A 348 -3.93 -15.32 15.13
CA THR A 348 -3.81 -13.95 14.59
C THR A 348 -2.47 -13.29 14.87
N ILE A 349 -1.94 -12.56 13.88
CA ILE A 349 -0.82 -11.62 14.00
C ILE A 349 -1.30 -10.25 13.52
N ILE A 350 -0.93 -9.19 14.25
CA ILE A 350 -1.28 -7.82 13.88
C ILE A 350 0.00 -7.01 13.76
N LEU A 351 0.25 -6.44 12.58
CA LEU A 351 1.29 -5.42 12.34
C LEU A 351 0.61 -4.07 12.33
N GLN A 352 0.99 -3.13 13.19
CA GLN A 352 0.41 -1.81 13.18
C GLN A 352 1.37 -0.70 13.64
N PRO A 353 1.18 0.54 13.17
CA PRO A 353 1.78 1.68 13.82
C PRO A 353 1.09 1.96 15.15
N VAL A 354 1.73 2.77 15.98
CA VAL A 354 1.09 3.32 17.17
C VAL A 354 0.28 4.57 16.80
N THR A 355 -0.96 4.60 17.27
CA THR A 355 -1.86 5.75 17.10
C THR A 355 -1.98 6.55 18.40
N GLY A 356 -1.91 7.88 18.31
CA GLY A 356 -2.24 8.79 19.40
C GLY A 356 -3.61 9.43 19.19
N ILE A 357 -4.23 9.91 20.28
CA ILE A 357 -5.46 10.72 20.21
C ILE A 357 -5.11 12.13 20.66
N MET A 358 -5.32 13.11 19.78
CA MET A 358 -5.20 14.53 20.09
C MET A 358 -6.59 15.08 20.40
N ARG A 359 -6.75 15.76 21.55
CA ARG A 359 -8.00 16.39 21.98
C ARG A 359 -7.85 17.91 21.96
N TYR A 360 -8.73 18.59 21.24
CA TYR A 360 -8.76 20.04 21.14
C TYR A 360 -9.93 20.61 21.93
N GLY A 361 -9.65 21.59 22.79
CA GLY A 361 -10.67 22.36 23.51
C GLY A 361 -10.66 23.81 23.04
N PHE A 362 -11.81 24.31 22.60
CA PHE A 362 -12.02 25.75 22.40
C PHE A 362 -12.54 26.36 23.70
N TRP A 363 -11.90 27.43 24.14
CA TRP A 363 -12.32 28.19 25.31
C TRP A 363 -12.86 29.54 24.85
N ASP A 364 -14.16 29.73 25.00
CA ASP A 364 -14.77 31.05 24.93
C ASP A 364 -14.52 31.81 26.25
N HIS A 365 -14.46 33.14 26.16
CA HIS A 365 -14.41 34.09 27.26
C HIS A 365 -15.43 33.84 28.40
N ASN A 366 -16.53 33.13 28.13
CA ASN A 366 -17.55 32.79 29.12
C ASN A 366 -17.34 31.45 29.86
N PHE A 367 -16.15 30.84 29.79
CA PHE A 367 -15.78 29.60 30.52
C PHE A 367 -16.70 28.40 30.25
N GLN A 368 -17.54 28.42 29.21
CA GLN A 368 -18.26 27.22 28.78
C GLN A 368 -17.35 26.40 27.86
N ALA A 369 -16.91 25.25 28.37
CA ALA A 369 -16.12 24.30 27.59
C ALA A 369 -16.95 23.79 26.41
N CYS A 370 -16.52 24.09 25.18
CA CYS A 370 -17.00 23.34 24.02
C CYS A 370 -16.57 21.88 24.16
N THR A 371 -17.40 20.95 23.68
CA THR A 371 -17.08 19.52 23.69
C THR A 371 -15.73 19.30 23.01
N PRO A 372 -14.75 18.64 23.66
CA PRO A 372 -13.43 18.47 23.07
C PRO A 372 -13.55 17.66 21.78
N LEU A 373 -13.06 18.22 20.68
CA LEU A 373 -12.93 17.49 19.43
C LEU A 373 -11.70 16.58 19.55
N SER A 374 -11.85 15.30 19.26
CA SER A 374 -10.73 14.37 19.23
C SER A 374 -10.38 13.98 17.80
N SER A 375 -9.09 13.96 17.48
CA SER A 375 -8.57 13.46 16.21
C SER A 375 -7.45 12.46 16.50
N THR A 376 -7.47 11.33 15.80
CA THR A 376 -6.42 10.30 15.93
C THR A 376 -5.28 10.68 15.00
N PHE A 377 -4.02 10.55 15.45
CA PHE A 377 -2.82 10.78 14.64
C PHE A 377 -1.87 9.58 14.70
N LEU A 378 -0.99 9.43 13.72
CA LEU A 378 0.09 8.44 13.79
C LEU A 378 1.23 8.97 14.66
N ASN A 379 1.64 8.16 15.63
CA ASN A 379 2.66 8.49 16.61
C ASN A 379 3.97 7.73 16.39
N SER A 380 3.99 6.82 15.42
CA SER A 380 5.16 6.05 15.02
C SER A 380 5.08 5.71 13.53
N ASP A 381 6.18 5.21 13.00
CA ASP A 381 6.17 4.44 11.76
C ASP A 381 5.39 3.13 11.94
N GLY A 382 4.99 2.53 10.81
CA GLY A 382 4.42 1.17 10.78
C GLY A 382 5.39 0.13 11.32
N ALA A 383 4.84 -0.98 11.82
CA ALA A 383 5.67 -2.13 12.16
C ALA A 383 6.32 -2.68 10.87
N THR A 384 7.49 -3.31 11.03
CA THR A 384 8.19 -3.99 9.94
C THR A 384 8.43 -5.44 10.35
N LEU A 385 7.86 -6.38 9.61
CA LEU A 385 8.16 -7.81 9.73
C LEU A 385 8.85 -8.27 8.45
N ARG A 386 10.13 -8.61 8.56
CA ARG A 386 10.94 -9.15 7.47
C ARG A 386 11.32 -10.58 7.77
N VAL A 387 10.96 -11.48 6.87
CA VAL A 387 11.35 -12.89 6.88
C VAL A 387 12.01 -13.17 5.53
N GLU A 388 13.28 -13.57 5.53
CA GLU A 388 14.01 -13.85 4.29
C GLU A 388 13.67 -15.24 3.73
N GLY A 389 13.37 -16.22 4.60
CA GLY A 389 12.88 -17.55 4.24
C GLY A 389 11.35 -17.67 4.30
N ASN A 390 10.86 -18.78 4.84
CA ASN A 390 9.44 -19.12 4.81
C ASN A 390 8.69 -18.63 6.05
N ILE A 391 7.49 -18.08 5.85
CA ILE A 391 6.48 -17.94 6.91
C ILE A 391 5.56 -19.16 6.87
N HIS A 392 5.68 -20.01 7.88
CA HIS A 392 4.98 -21.28 8.00
C HIS A 392 4.01 -21.27 9.19
N SER A 393 2.82 -21.84 9.00
CA SER A 393 1.89 -22.12 10.09
C SER A 393 1.29 -23.51 9.89
N GLU A 394 1.27 -24.29 10.96
CA GLU A 394 0.62 -25.61 10.96
C GLU A 394 -0.92 -25.47 11.04
N THR A 395 -1.40 -24.42 11.69
CA THR A 395 -2.82 -24.08 11.81
C THR A 395 -3.21 -22.88 10.95
N PRO A 396 -4.49 -22.72 10.59
CA PRO A 396 -4.97 -21.50 9.96
C PRO A 396 -4.61 -20.26 10.78
N LEU A 397 -3.98 -19.28 10.14
CA LEU A 397 -3.42 -18.09 10.77
C LEU A 397 -3.86 -16.86 9.98
N THR A 398 -4.32 -15.81 10.65
CA THR A 398 -4.62 -14.52 10.00
C THR A 398 -3.55 -13.50 10.34
N LEU A 399 -2.85 -12.97 9.33
CA LEU A 399 -1.90 -11.87 9.48
C LEU A 399 -2.55 -10.58 9.00
N ILE A 400 -2.79 -9.64 9.91
CA ILE A 400 -3.39 -8.35 9.64
C ILE A 400 -2.27 -7.29 9.53
N ASN A 401 -2.04 -6.76 8.34
CA ASN A 401 -1.05 -5.72 8.07
C ASN A 401 -1.73 -4.35 8.00
N LYS A 402 -1.64 -3.55 9.07
CA LYS A 402 -2.22 -2.21 9.18
C LYS A 402 -1.16 -1.15 8.94
N ALA A 403 -1.17 -0.50 7.78
CA ALA A 403 -0.21 0.55 7.43
C ALA A 403 1.25 0.23 7.83
N SER A 404 1.65 -1.02 7.63
CA SER A 404 2.91 -1.59 8.08
C SER A 404 3.59 -2.32 6.90
N ILE A 405 4.83 -2.76 7.12
CA ILE A 405 5.65 -3.40 6.08
C ILE A 405 5.77 -4.89 6.42
N LEU A 406 5.31 -5.73 5.50
CA LEU A 406 5.51 -7.18 5.51
C LEU A 406 6.41 -7.57 4.34
N HIS A 407 7.54 -8.20 4.64
CA HIS A 407 8.39 -8.86 3.66
C HIS A 407 8.53 -10.32 4.04
N ALA A 408 8.27 -11.24 3.11
CA ALA A 408 8.41 -12.67 3.31
C ALA A 408 9.12 -13.29 2.11
N GLY A 409 9.95 -14.32 2.32
CA GLY A 409 10.46 -15.08 1.20
C GLY A 409 9.33 -15.84 0.52
N ARG A 410 8.67 -16.70 1.29
CA ARG A 410 7.49 -17.47 0.89
C ARG A 410 6.47 -17.54 2.02
N LYS A 411 5.21 -17.79 1.68
CA LYS A 411 4.11 -18.01 2.62
C LYS A 411 3.53 -19.43 2.47
N SER A 412 3.20 -20.06 3.60
CA SER A 412 2.40 -21.29 3.62
C SER A 412 0.90 -21.05 3.32
N PRO A 413 0.16 -22.04 2.79
CA PRO A 413 -1.28 -21.94 2.51
C PRO A 413 -2.12 -21.48 3.69
N ALA A 414 -1.81 -21.99 4.89
CA ALA A 414 -2.59 -21.80 6.11
C ALA A 414 -2.65 -20.33 6.57
N ILE A 415 -1.78 -19.46 6.04
CA ILE A 415 -1.71 -18.06 6.42
C ILE A 415 -2.62 -17.23 5.52
N THR A 416 -3.58 -16.49 6.07
CA THR A 416 -4.39 -15.50 5.34
C THR A 416 -3.86 -14.11 5.67
N ILE A 417 -3.54 -13.31 4.65
CA ILE A 417 -3.05 -11.94 4.86
C ILE A 417 -4.19 -10.96 4.60
N GLN A 418 -4.42 -10.05 5.55
CA GLN A 418 -5.40 -8.98 5.48
C GLN A 418 -4.69 -7.64 5.54
N ASP A 419 -4.72 -6.89 4.44
CA ASP A 419 -4.16 -5.55 4.37
C ASP A 419 -5.23 -4.52 4.77
N GLU A 420 -4.95 -3.73 5.80
CA GLU A 420 -5.81 -2.62 6.22
C GLU A 420 -5.11 -1.28 6.00
N ALA A 421 -5.69 -0.45 5.13
CA ALA A 421 -5.28 0.94 4.98
C ALA A 421 -5.65 1.73 6.23
N PHE A 422 -4.69 2.50 6.76
CA PHE A 422 -4.93 3.36 7.92
C PHE A 422 -5.20 4.80 7.45
N THR A 423 -6.45 5.27 7.58
CA THR A 423 -6.85 6.61 7.11
C THR A 423 -7.00 7.57 8.30
N LEU A 424 -6.15 8.59 8.33
CA LEU A 424 -6.25 9.69 9.30
C LEU A 424 -7.25 10.74 8.81
N LYS A 425 -8.32 10.94 9.57
CA LYS A 425 -9.31 12.01 9.33
C LYS A 425 -8.95 13.27 10.13
N GLY A 426 -8.58 14.36 9.44
CA GLY A 426 -8.50 15.72 10.01
C GLY A 426 -7.14 16.21 10.56
N VAL A 427 -6.07 15.40 10.55
CA VAL A 427 -4.76 15.76 11.17
C VAL A 427 -3.79 16.47 10.22
N THR A 428 -3.95 16.29 8.91
CA THR A 428 -2.92 16.57 7.91
C THR A 428 -2.54 18.04 7.78
N PHE A 429 -3.42 18.97 8.17
CA PHE A 429 -3.12 20.40 8.10
C PHE A 429 -2.08 20.82 9.16
N PHE A 430 -2.06 20.18 10.33
CA PHE A 430 -1.05 20.44 11.36
C PHE A 430 0.33 19.94 10.92
N GLN A 431 0.45 18.68 10.49
CA GLN A 431 1.73 18.15 9.99
C GLN A 431 2.29 18.97 8.80
N LYS A 432 1.43 19.41 7.86
CA LYS A 432 1.86 20.18 6.68
C LYS A 432 2.27 21.63 6.99
N ILE A 433 1.62 22.32 7.92
CA ILE A 433 2.02 23.69 8.32
C ILE A 433 3.37 23.69 9.02
N TYR A 434 3.68 22.68 9.82
CA TYR A 434 4.88 22.69 10.67
C TYR A 434 6.09 21.97 10.06
N GLY A 435 5.90 21.12 9.04
CA GLY A 435 6.98 20.48 8.28
C GLY A 435 7.52 21.27 7.07
N GLY A 436 6.81 22.33 6.62
CA GLY A 436 7.21 23.14 5.48
C GLY A 436 8.38 24.09 5.75
N THR A 437 9.12 24.42 4.70
CA THR A 437 10.15 25.46 4.74
C THR A 437 9.54 26.79 5.18
N LYS A 438 10.35 27.71 5.73
CA LYS A 438 9.87 29.03 6.19
C LYS A 438 9.12 29.78 5.08
N ALA A 439 9.57 29.67 3.83
CA ALA A 439 8.94 30.29 2.67
C ALA A 439 7.54 29.72 2.37
N GLU A 440 7.36 28.40 2.46
CA GLU A 440 6.06 27.74 2.26
C GLU A 440 5.08 28.09 3.39
N ARG A 441 5.59 28.20 4.63
CA ARG A 441 4.83 28.70 5.79
C ARG A 441 4.36 30.14 5.59
N ASP A 442 5.26 31.01 5.14
CA ASP A 442 4.94 32.42 4.90
C ASP A 442 3.93 32.57 3.74
N GLU A 443 4.06 31.79 2.65
CA GLU A 443 3.08 31.79 1.54
C GLU A 443 1.68 31.34 2.00
N LEU A 444 1.59 30.24 2.77
CA LEU A 444 0.33 29.76 3.33
C LEU A 444 -0.31 30.78 4.27
N THR A 445 0.50 31.41 5.13
CA THR A 445 0.05 32.45 6.06
C THR A 445 -0.45 33.68 5.29
N THR A 446 0.19 34.00 4.16
CA THR A 446 -0.21 35.09 3.26
C THR A 446 -1.52 34.77 2.52
N ARG A 447 -1.72 33.52 2.07
CA ARG A 447 -2.98 33.06 1.47
C ARG A 447 -4.16 33.06 2.45
N VAL A 448 -3.91 32.70 3.71
CA VAL A 448 -4.94 32.69 4.76
C VAL A 448 -5.28 34.11 5.24
N SER A 449 -4.29 35.00 5.35
CA SER A 449 -4.50 36.40 5.73
C SER A 449 -5.10 37.27 4.62
N GLY A 450 -5.01 36.85 3.34
CA GLY A 450 -5.67 37.50 2.20
C GLY A 450 -7.19 37.29 2.13
N ILE A 451 -7.77 36.40 2.94
CA ILE A 451 -9.22 36.14 2.96
C ILE A 451 -9.89 37.16 3.88
N ASN A 452 -10.44 38.21 3.26
CA ASN A 452 -11.12 39.31 3.92
C ASN A 452 -12.42 38.84 4.63
N LEU A 453 -12.27 38.35 5.87
CA LEU A 453 -13.32 37.76 6.71
C LEU A 453 -14.42 38.73 7.15
N GLN A 454 -14.30 40.03 6.87
CA GLN A 454 -15.22 41.06 7.39
C GLN A 454 -16.52 41.26 6.60
N ARG A 455 -16.69 40.69 5.39
CA ARG A 455 -17.82 41.11 4.52
C ARG A 455 -18.94 40.11 4.30
N TRP A 456 -18.84 38.89 4.82
CA TRP A 456 -19.76 37.81 4.47
C TRP A 456 -20.17 37.09 5.74
N PHE A 457 -21.26 37.51 6.40
CA PHE A 457 -22.28 36.67 7.06
C PHE A 457 -23.24 37.54 7.89
N THR A 458 -24.45 37.78 7.37
CA THR A 458 -25.65 37.98 8.20
C THR A 458 -26.33 36.63 8.34
N CYS A 459 -26.08 35.93 9.45
CA CYS A 459 -26.83 34.73 9.81
C CYS A 459 -28.24 35.17 10.31
N PRO A 460 -29.35 34.52 9.91
CA PRO A 460 -30.69 34.97 10.30
C PRO A 460 -31.09 34.60 11.73
N PHE A 461 -30.24 33.87 12.45
CA PHE A 461 -30.48 33.55 13.85
C PHE A 461 -29.96 34.71 14.71
N GLY A 462 -30.89 35.46 15.30
CA GLY A 462 -30.67 36.68 16.07
C GLY A 462 -29.95 36.48 17.40
N VAL A 463 -28.76 35.86 17.37
CA VAL A 463 -27.82 35.87 18.50
C VAL A 463 -26.81 36.98 18.21
N ARG A 464 -27.12 38.18 18.69
CA ARG A 464 -26.14 39.27 18.74
C ARG A 464 -25.15 38.97 19.86
N GLY A 465 -23.98 38.49 19.47
CA GLY A 465 -22.80 38.50 20.33
C GLY A 465 -22.14 37.16 20.53
N TYR A 466 -21.65 36.52 19.46
CA TYR A 466 -20.60 35.47 19.54
C TYR A 466 -19.83 35.46 18.21
N ASP A 467 -18.86 36.37 18.09
CA ASP A 467 -18.01 36.53 16.91
C ASP A 467 -16.92 35.44 16.80
N GLY A 468 -16.68 34.69 17.89
CA GLY A 468 -15.70 33.60 17.99
C GLY A 468 -16.21 32.27 17.42
N ASP A 469 -17.38 31.81 17.88
CA ASP A 469 -17.99 30.54 17.44
C ASP A 469 -18.33 30.52 15.94
N GLN A 470 -18.77 31.66 15.38
CA GLN A 470 -19.05 31.75 13.95
C GLN A 470 -17.79 31.66 13.09
N LYS A 471 -16.61 32.07 13.59
CA LYS A 471 -15.35 31.98 12.84
C LYS A 471 -14.77 30.57 12.86
N ALA A 472 -14.84 29.85 13.99
CA ALA A 472 -14.43 28.45 14.08
C ALA A 472 -15.36 27.54 13.26
N ALA A 473 -16.69 27.72 13.38
CA ALA A 473 -17.66 27.01 12.55
C ALA A 473 -17.56 27.39 11.06
N SER A 474 -17.24 28.66 10.74
CA SER A 474 -16.97 29.09 9.36
C SER A 474 -15.65 28.54 8.83
N PHE A 475 -14.60 28.41 9.66
CA PHE A 475 -13.34 27.80 9.27
C PHE A 475 -13.55 26.30 8.97
N LEU A 476 -14.21 25.56 9.87
CA LEU A 476 -14.54 24.15 9.67
C LEU A 476 -15.50 23.95 8.47
N SER A 477 -16.50 24.82 8.25
CA SER A 477 -17.37 24.68 7.07
C SER A 477 -16.67 25.08 5.77
N LYS A 478 -15.75 26.05 5.80
CA LYS A 478 -14.95 26.47 4.62
C LYS A 478 -13.83 25.49 4.28
N THR A 479 -13.27 24.79 5.27
CA THR A 479 -12.36 23.66 5.03
C THR A 479 -13.11 22.35 4.78
N ASN A 480 -14.45 22.38 4.83
CA ASN A 480 -15.32 21.22 4.74
C ASN A 480 -14.88 20.08 5.69
N ASN A 481 -14.63 20.41 6.97
CA ASN A 481 -14.04 19.50 7.97
C ASN A 481 -12.73 18.84 7.49
N PHE A 482 -11.95 19.54 6.65
CA PHE A 482 -10.74 19.04 6.03
C PHE A 482 -10.95 17.83 5.11
N GLU A 483 -12.13 17.69 4.51
CA GLU A 483 -12.44 16.71 3.46
C GLU A 483 -11.54 16.96 2.25
N GLY A 484 -10.45 16.18 2.12
CA GLY A 484 -9.38 16.37 1.13
C GLY A 484 -7.97 16.47 1.73
N ALA A 485 -7.85 16.68 3.05
CA ALA A 485 -6.60 16.58 3.80
C ALA A 485 -6.63 15.33 4.70
N GLN A 486 -6.96 14.18 4.11
CA GLN A 486 -6.85 12.88 4.76
C GLN A 486 -5.58 12.20 4.24
N ASN A 487 -4.74 11.70 5.15
CA ASN A 487 -3.61 10.86 4.78
C ASN A 487 -4.02 9.41 4.98
N THR A 488 -4.00 8.64 3.90
CA THR A 488 -4.14 7.19 3.95
C THR A 488 -2.75 6.57 3.89
N PHE A 489 -2.38 5.83 4.93
CA PHE A 489 -1.17 5.05 4.99
C PHE A 489 -1.53 3.63 4.56
N LEU A 490 -0.97 3.21 3.43
CA LEU A 490 -1.25 1.89 2.89
C LEU A 490 -0.27 0.86 3.47
N PRO A 491 -0.73 -0.36 3.77
CA PRO A 491 0.17 -1.47 4.05
C PRO A 491 0.97 -1.82 2.80
N HIS A 492 2.14 -2.43 3.00
CA HIS A 492 2.97 -2.95 1.93
C HIS A 492 3.35 -4.40 2.20
N THR A 493 3.08 -5.26 1.23
CA THR A 493 3.31 -6.70 1.34
C THR A 493 4.17 -7.17 0.16
N THR A 494 5.36 -7.68 0.46
CA THR A 494 6.34 -8.13 -0.54
C THR A 494 6.68 -9.62 -0.34
N PHE A 495 6.76 -10.35 -1.45
CA PHE A 495 7.27 -11.71 -1.53
C PHE A 495 8.49 -11.79 -2.46
N THR A 496 9.53 -12.52 -2.06
CA THR A 496 10.68 -12.77 -2.95
C THR A 496 10.45 -13.94 -3.90
N ASP A 497 9.48 -14.81 -3.60
CA ASP A 497 9.06 -15.96 -4.40
C ASP A 497 7.58 -15.84 -4.79
N GLY A 498 7.05 -16.80 -5.56
CA GLY A 498 5.65 -16.82 -5.95
C GLY A 498 4.69 -17.05 -4.79
N VAL A 499 3.55 -16.34 -4.83
CA VAL A 499 2.48 -16.43 -3.81
C VAL A 499 1.16 -16.87 -4.43
N VAL A 500 0.37 -17.62 -3.66
CA VAL A 500 -0.94 -18.09 -4.08
C VAL A 500 -1.99 -17.75 -3.02
N PHE A 501 -3.11 -17.18 -3.47
CA PHE A 501 -4.22 -16.72 -2.64
C PHE A 501 -5.46 -17.56 -2.89
N GLY A 502 -5.93 -18.27 -1.86
CA GLY A 502 -7.15 -19.08 -1.90
C GLY A 502 -8.41 -18.23 -2.14
N ALA A 503 -9.52 -18.84 -2.55
CA ALA A 503 -10.72 -18.15 -3.05
C ALA A 503 -11.30 -17.10 -2.10
N HIS A 504 -11.25 -17.34 -0.79
CA HIS A 504 -11.79 -16.46 0.25
C HIS A 504 -10.77 -15.50 0.87
N GLN A 505 -9.50 -15.56 0.47
CA GLN A 505 -8.47 -14.68 1.02
C GLN A 505 -8.57 -13.29 0.36
N PRO A 506 -8.42 -12.17 1.08
CA PRO A 506 -8.26 -10.88 0.43
C PRO A 506 -6.90 -10.81 -0.26
N ILE A 507 -6.82 -10.08 -1.38
CA ILE A 507 -5.54 -9.80 -2.05
C ILE A 507 -4.97 -8.52 -1.44
N PRO A 508 -3.70 -8.51 -0.99
CA PRO A 508 -3.02 -7.33 -0.48
C PRO A 508 -3.14 -6.14 -1.44
N THR A 509 -3.28 -4.93 -0.91
CA THR A 509 -3.51 -3.73 -1.72
C THR A 509 -2.25 -3.20 -2.38
N ASN A 510 -1.11 -3.33 -1.72
CA ASN A 510 0.18 -3.07 -2.34
C ASN A 510 0.99 -4.35 -2.29
N LEU A 511 0.85 -5.13 -3.35
CA LEU A 511 1.49 -6.44 -3.48
C LEU A 511 2.68 -6.33 -4.41
N SER A 512 3.80 -6.89 -3.98
CA SER A 512 5.01 -7.02 -4.77
C SER A 512 5.47 -8.47 -4.74
N ALA A 513 5.48 -9.17 -5.88
CA ALA A 513 5.91 -10.58 -5.95
C ALA A 513 6.36 -10.98 -7.37
N PRO A 514 7.33 -11.88 -7.58
CA PRO A 514 7.68 -12.33 -8.93
C PRO A 514 6.53 -13.10 -9.62
N LEU A 515 5.72 -13.84 -8.87
CA LEU A 515 4.53 -14.54 -9.36
C LEU A 515 3.40 -14.44 -8.33
N SER A 516 2.18 -14.24 -8.78
CA SER A 516 0.99 -14.19 -7.94
C SER A 516 -0.17 -14.92 -8.61
N ILE A 517 -0.76 -15.87 -7.89
CA ILE A 517 -1.91 -16.64 -8.35
C ILE A 517 -3.07 -16.42 -7.39
N ALA A 518 -4.25 -16.12 -7.92
CA ALA A 518 -5.45 -15.83 -7.16
C ALA A 518 -6.62 -16.67 -7.66
N PHE A 519 -7.25 -17.45 -6.78
CA PHE A 519 -8.51 -18.14 -7.10
C PHE A 519 -9.74 -17.24 -6.89
N VAL A 520 -10.73 -17.29 -7.77
CA VAL A 520 -11.98 -16.52 -7.69
C VAL A 520 -13.10 -17.49 -7.31
N GLY A 521 -13.55 -17.42 -6.06
CA GLY A 521 -14.67 -18.21 -5.55
C GLY A 521 -16.02 -17.57 -5.80
N LYS A 522 -17.09 -18.17 -5.25
CA LYS A 522 -18.49 -17.77 -5.53
C LYS A 522 -18.83 -16.35 -5.07
N GLU A 523 -18.23 -15.90 -3.99
CA GLU A 523 -18.40 -14.54 -3.45
C GLU A 523 -17.74 -13.47 -4.32
N GLY A 524 -16.98 -13.90 -5.34
CA GLY A 524 -16.17 -13.01 -6.15
C GLY A 524 -14.91 -12.55 -5.44
N ARG A 525 -14.21 -11.60 -6.06
CA ARG A 525 -12.96 -11.07 -5.58
C ARG A 525 -12.75 -9.64 -6.03
N ILE A 526 -12.14 -8.85 -5.17
CA ILE A 526 -11.74 -7.48 -5.48
C ILE A 526 -10.21 -7.42 -5.42
N ILE A 527 -9.60 -6.98 -6.52
CA ILE A 527 -8.18 -6.68 -6.60
C ILE A 527 -8.05 -5.18 -6.36
N GLY A 528 -7.44 -4.83 -5.22
CA GLY A 528 -7.20 -3.47 -4.81
C GLY A 528 -8.36 -2.76 -4.11
N ILE A 529 -8.09 -1.58 -3.55
CA ILE A 529 -9.09 -0.71 -2.92
C ILE A 529 -9.06 0.63 -3.65
N SER A 530 -10.23 1.18 -3.99
CA SER A 530 -10.28 2.56 -4.50
C SER A 530 -9.77 3.50 -3.40
N ASN A 531 -8.80 4.37 -3.70
CA ASN A 531 -8.38 5.44 -2.81
C ASN A 531 -9.17 6.71 -3.17
N PRO A 532 -10.32 6.98 -2.52
CA PRO A 532 -11.15 8.14 -2.83
C PRO A 532 -10.49 9.50 -2.51
N HIS A 533 -9.28 9.50 -1.93
CA HIS A 533 -8.67 10.68 -1.31
C HIS A 533 -7.21 10.93 -1.73
N TYR A 534 -6.78 10.42 -2.90
CA TYR A 534 -5.42 10.64 -3.42
C TYR A 534 -5.02 12.13 -3.43
N VAL A 535 -3.93 12.44 -2.73
CA VAL A 535 -3.25 13.75 -2.77
C VAL A 535 -1.89 13.51 -3.44
N PRO A 536 -1.55 14.21 -4.55
CA PRO A 536 -0.28 14.02 -5.23
C PRO A 536 0.91 14.31 -4.30
N PRO A 537 1.96 13.48 -4.31
CA PRO A 537 3.13 13.70 -3.48
C PRO A 537 3.86 14.98 -3.92
N GLN A 538 4.34 15.75 -2.95
CA GLN A 538 5.33 16.80 -3.19
C GLN A 538 6.73 16.19 -3.37
N SER A 539 7.60 16.92 -4.07
CA SER A 539 8.95 16.51 -4.43
C SER A 539 9.71 15.93 -3.23
N PRO A 540 10.17 14.67 -3.29
CA PRO A 540 10.78 14.00 -2.15
C PRO A 540 12.28 14.33 -2.09
N LEU A 541 12.64 15.53 -1.64
CA LEU A 541 13.99 15.79 -1.15
C LEU A 541 14.02 15.42 0.33
N GLY A 542 14.38 14.17 0.61
CA GLY A 542 14.69 13.68 1.95
C GLY A 542 16.10 13.13 1.94
N ASN A 543 16.92 13.57 2.90
CA ASN A 543 18.30 13.13 3.02
C ASN A 543 18.35 11.64 3.35
N LEU A 544 19.20 10.87 2.65
CA LEU A 544 19.43 9.45 2.93
C LEU A 544 20.05 9.17 4.31
N MET A 545 20.33 10.18 5.12
CA MET A 545 20.84 10.02 6.49
C MET A 545 19.82 10.40 7.58
N GLU A 546 18.63 10.92 7.23
CA GLU A 546 17.66 11.44 8.23
C GLU A 546 16.78 10.35 8.88
N ASP A 547 16.49 9.23 8.21
CA ASP A 547 15.83 8.12 8.88
C ASP A 547 16.90 7.39 9.72
N ALA A 548 16.87 7.63 11.03
CA ALA A 548 17.89 7.20 11.97
C ALA A 548 18.27 5.73 11.76
N ILE A 549 19.48 5.48 11.27
CA ILE A 549 20.12 4.17 11.36
C ILE A 549 20.02 3.77 12.84
N SER A 550 19.35 2.65 13.14
CA SER A 550 19.24 2.18 14.51
C SER A 550 20.64 1.88 15.04
N MET A 551 21.15 2.79 15.88
CA MET A 551 22.46 2.68 16.51
C MET A 551 22.57 1.40 17.37
N GLY A 552 21.45 0.77 17.71
CA GLY A 552 21.41 -0.53 18.39
C GLY A 552 21.88 -1.69 17.50
N THR A 553 21.64 -1.64 16.19
CA THR A 553 21.96 -2.71 15.22
C THR A 553 23.21 -2.45 14.38
N VAL A 554 23.79 -1.26 14.48
CA VAL A 554 24.91 -0.83 13.65
C VAL A 554 26.12 -0.49 14.50
N LYS A 555 27.29 -0.95 14.06
CA LYS A 555 28.59 -0.64 14.66
C LYS A 555 29.30 0.41 13.81
N LEU A 556 29.69 1.53 14.44
CA LEU A 556 30.62 2.49 13.85
C LEU A 556 32.03 1.91 13.93
N ASN A 557 32.74 1.89 12.81
CA ASN A 557 34.11 1.38 12.73
C ASN A 557 35.10 2.50 13.10
N VAL A 558 35.38 2.66 14.40
CA VAL A 558 36.19 3.78 14.96
C VAL A 558 37.71 3.48 14.97
N HIS A 559 38.20 2.53 14.18
CA HIS A 559 39.63 2.20 14.16
C HIS A 559 40.28 2.63 12.84
N LEU A 560 40.69 3.89 12.77
CA LEU A 560 41.58 4.43 11.73
C LEU A 560 43.06 4.48 12.18
N GLU A 561 43.36 4.21 13.45
CA GLU A 561 44.71 4.26 14.00
C GLU A 561 45.32 2.85 14.10
N GLY A 562 46.01 2.40 13.03
CA GLY A 562 47.01 1.32 13.12
C GLY A 562 46.75 -0.01 12.40
N GLY A 563 45.65 -0.16 11.66
CA GLY A 563 45.34 -1.35 10.83
C GLY A 563 45.02 -1.01 9.37
N LEU A 564 44.73 -2.03 8.54
CA LEU A 564 44.15 -1.80 7.20
C LEU A 564 42.91 -0.88 7.34
N PRO A 565 42.79 0.18 6.52
CA PRO A 565 41.68 1.11 6.66
C PRO A 565 40.35 0.36 6.50
N PRO A 566 39.36 0.59 7.38
CA PRO A 566 38.07 -0.05 7.28
C PRO A 566 37.45 0.28 5.91
N LEU A 567 36.86 -0.71 5.25
CA LEU A 567 36.15 -0.49 3.98
C LEU A 567 34.83 0.25 4.19
N PHE A 568 34.23 0.07 5.36
CA PHE A 568 32.90 0.57 5.70
C PHE A 568 32.94 1.35 7.02
N LYS A 569 32.34 2.55 7.03
CA LYS A 569 32.19 3.39 8.24
C LYS A 569 31.17 2.78 9.19
N PHE A 570 30.04 2.33 8.66
CA PHE A 570 29.00 1.61 9.39
C PHE A 570 28.89 0.19 8.86
N GLN A 571 28.86 -0.76 9.77
CA GLN A 571 28.63 -2.17 9.49
C GLN A 571 27.62 -2.75 10.47
N GLU A 572 27.12 -3.93 10.16
CA GLU A 572 26.25 -4.69 11.04
C GLU A 572 26.96 -4.91 12.36
N ARG A 573 26.25 -4.63 13.45
CA ARG A 573 26.77 -4.92 14.78
C ARG A 573 26.83 -6.42 15.03
N PHE A 574 25.90 -7.17 14.44
CA PHE A 574 25.71 -8.61 14.63
C PHE A 574 25.83 -9.34 13.29
N TRP A 575 26.43 -10.54 13.31
CA TRP A 575 26.60 -11.44 12.16
C TRP A 575 27.20 -10.79 10.89
N HIS A 576 28.08 -9.80 11.05
CA HIS A 576 28.82 -9.24 9.94
C HIS A 576 29.80 -10.27 9.36
N ASP A 577 29.58 -10.69 8.12
CA ASP A 577 30.50 -11.53 7.37
C ASP A 577 31.51 -10.64 6.65
N SER A 578 32.69 -10.47 7.24
CA SER A 578 33.76 -9.64 6.67
C SER A 578 34.31 -10.18 5.35
N VAL A 579 34.29 -11.50 5.14
CA VAL A 579 34.79 -12.13 3.91
C VAL A 579 33.81 -11.85 2.77
N LYS A 580 32.50 -12.04 3.02
CA LYS A 580 31.46 -11.70 2.05
C LYS A 580 31.44 -10.21 1.76
N ALA A 581 31.57 -9.36 2.79
CA ALA A 581 31.57 -7.91 2.63
C ALA A 581 32.78 -7.40 1.83
N GLN A 582 33.96 -8.00 2.03
CA GLN A 582 35.15 -7.73 1.21
C GLN A 582 34.94 -8.18 -0.23
N ALA A 583 34.40 -9.38 -0.46
CA ALA A 583 34.14 -9.89 -1.81
C ALA A 583 33.14 -9.00 -2.57
N PHE A 584 32.12 -8.47 -1.89
CA PHE A 584 31.21 -7.48 -2.46
C PHE A 584 31.94 -6.17 -2.79
N TYR A 585 32.74 -5.64 -1.85
CA TYR A 585 33.51 -4.41 -2.04
C TYR A 585 34.44 -4.51 -3.26
N ASP A 586 35.17 -5.62 -3.39
CA ASP A 586 36.11 -5.84 -4.49
C ASP A 586 35.42 -5.82 -5.86
N LYS A 587 34.18 -6.31 -5.93
CA LYS A 587 33.35 -6.27 -7.15
C LYS A 587 32.87 -4.85 -7.47
N ILE A 588 32.38 -4.10 -6.48
CA ILE A 588 31.81 -2.76 -6.73
C ILE A 588 32.85 -1.65 -6.81
N ARG A 589 34.05 -1.82 -6.22
CA ARG A 589 35.12 -0.80 -6.17
C ARG A 589 35.40 -0.12 -7.52
N PRO A 590 35.59 -0.83 -8.66
CA PRO A 590 35.81 -0.17 -9.95
C PRO A 590 34.60 0.60 -10.49
N HIS A 591 33.45 0.45 -9.83
CA HIS A 591 32.17 1.02 -10.21
C HIS A 591 31.64 2.08 -9.23
N VAL A 592 32.39 2.42 -8.18
CA VAL A 592 32.04 3.48 -7.23
C VAL A 592 32.17 4.84 -7.92
N VAL A 593 31.04 5.49 -8.17
CA VAL A 593 30.98 6.82 -8.75
C VAL A 593 30.72 7.84 -7.64
N THR A 594 31.62 8.81 -7.47
CA THR A 594 31.54 9.82 -6.42
C THR A 594 31.19 11.20 -6.99
N LEU A 595 30.27 11.89 -6.34
CA LEU A 595 29.93 13.29 -6.50
C LEU A 595 30.61 14.11 -5.40
N SER A 596 31.50 15.02 -5.78
CA SER A 596 32.05 16.03 -4.89
C SER A 596 31.79 17.45 -5.40
N ARG A 597 32.18 18.45 -4.61
CA ARG A 597 32.16 19.86 -5.03
C ARG A 597 33.01 20.12 -6.28
N MET A 598 33.98 19.25 -6.56
CA MET A 598 34.89 19.37 -7.71
C MET A 598 34.36 18.71 -8.99
N GLY A 599 33.29 17.90 -8.89
CA GLY A 599 32.70 17.19 -10.03
C GLY A 599 32.43 15.72 -9.71
N ILE A 600 32.26 14.93 -10.78
CA ILE A 600 32.10 13.48 -10.69
C ILE A 600 33.44 12.81 -10.98
N TYR A 601 33.84 11.85 -10.15
CA TYR A 601 35.05 11.06 -10.37
C TYR A 601 34.91 9.65 -9.79
N ILE A 602 35.78 8.74 -10.23
CA ILE A 602 35.95 7.41 -9.65
C ILE A 602 37.18 7.49 -8.72
N PRO A 603 37.05 7.19 -7.42
CA PRO A 603 38.16 7.27 -6.48
C PRO A 603 39.27 6.28 -6.87
N GLN A 604 40.53 6.74 -6.88
CA GLN A 604 41.69 5.91 -7.25
C GLN A 604 42.22 5.05 -6.08
N GLU A 605 42.02 5.51 -4.85
CA GLU A 605 42.36 4.78 -3.62
C GLU A 605 41.11 4.11 -3.04
N ASN A 606 41.27 3.15 -2.11
CA ASN A 606 40.16 2.41 -1.51
C ASN A 606 39.17 3.37 -0.80
N PRO A 607 38.00 3.68 -1.38
CA PRO A 607 37.04 4.58 -0.74
C PRO A 607 36.50 3.97 0.55
N LEU A 608 36.43 4.77 1.63
CA LEU A 608 35.67 4.44 2.83
C LEU A 608 34.18 4.65 2.53
N LEU A 609 33.46 3.56 2.26
CA LEU A 609 32.02 3.62 2.02
C LEU A 609 31.28 3.80 3.34
N THR A 610 30.19 4.55 3.34
CA THR A 610 29.45 4.80 4.58
C THR A 610 28.77 3.54 5.12
N LEU A 611 28.26 2.65 4.25
CA LEU A 611 27.45 1.48 4.64
C LEU A 611 28.06 0.17 4.13
N SER A 612 28.01 -0.88 4.96
CA SER A 612 28.27 -2.27 4.56
C SER A 612 27.20 -2.81 3.58
N PRO A 613 27.41 -3.95 2.90
CA PRO A 613 26.51 -4.43 1.86
C PRO A 613 25.08 -4.70 2.34
N LYS A 614 24.91 -5.34 3.51
CA LYS A 614 23.57 -5.57 4.09
C LYS A 614 22.88 -4.26 4.46
N LEU A 615 23.61 -3.31 5.06
CA LEU A 615 23.06 -2.00 5.42
C LEU A 615 22.71 -1.17 4.19
N LEU A 616 23.53 -1.25 3.14
CA LEU A 616 23.24 -0.65 1.84
C LEU A 616 21.98 -1.25 1.23
N LEU A 617 21.84 -2.58 1.27
CA LEU A 617 20.67 -3.28 0.78
C LEU A 617 19.40 -2.88 1.54
N GLU A 618 19.42 -2.90 2.88
CA GLU A 618 18.31 -2.44 3.71
C GLU A 618 17.93 -0.99 3.41
N ARG A 619 18.92 -0.11 3.23
CA ARG A 619 18.69 1.30 2.90
C ARG A 619 18.05 1.47 1.54
N ILE A 620 18.53 0.73 0.54
CA ILE A 620 17.99 0.78 -0.82
C ILE A 620 16.60 0.19 -0.85
N GLN A 621 16.33 -0.94 -0.19
CA GLN A 621 14.98 -1.50 -0.04
C GLN A 621 14.02 -0.49 0.61
N ALA A 622 14.44 0.17 1.70
CA ALA A 622 13.62 1.21 2.33
C ALA A 622 13.39 2.41 1.40
N ASN A 623 14.41 2.80 0.64
CA ASN A 623 14.31 3.91 -0.32
C ASN A 623 13.42 3.56 -1.52
N VAL A 624 13.52 2.33 -2.06
CA VAL A 624 12.67 1.77 -3.10
C VAL A 624 11.22 1.70 -2.62
N GLN A 625 10.99 1.19 -1.40
CA GLN A 625 9.67 1.18 -0.79
C GLN A 625 9.10 2.60 -0.64
N LYS A 626 9.92 3.56 -0.19
CA LYS A 626 9.51 4.97 0.03
C LYS A 626 9.27 5.74 -1.28
N LYS A 627 10.09 5.52 -2.31
CA LYS A 627 10.10 6.30 -3.57
C LYS A 627 9.28 5.64 -4.68
N LEU A 628 9.31 4.31 -4.75
CA LEU A 628 8.66 3.50 -5.78
C LEU A 628 7.45 2.72 -5.26
N GLY A 629 7.20 2.66 -3.93
CA GLY A 629 6.03 1.99 -3.36
C GLY A 629 6.07 0.46 -3.39
N ARG A 630 7.20 -0.13 -3.78
CA ARG A 630 7.37 -1.57 -4.03
C ARG A 630 8.65 -2.12 -3.42
N GLY A 631 8.76 -3.45 -3.38
CA GLY A 631 9.92 -4.18 -2.84
C GLY A 631 11.02 -4.50 -3.86
N TYR A 632 10.97 -3.97 -5.08
CA TYR A 632 11.99 -4.17 -6.11
C TYR A 632 12.15 -2.98 -7.06
N ILE A 633 13.30 -2.90 -7.74
CA ILE A 633 13.55 -1.82 -8.71
C ILE A 633 13.06 -2.22 -10.10
N ASP A 634 13.46 -3.40 -10.59
CA ASP A 634 13.03 -3.98 -11.86
C ASP A 634 12.14 -5.20 -11.60
N HIS A 635 11.18 -5.47 -12.49
CA HIS A 635 10.26 -6.62 -12.34
C HIS A 635 11.00 -7.95 -12.32
N GLY A 636 10.55 -8.84 -11.43
CA GLY A 636 11.07 -10.19 -11.31
C GLY A 636 12.51 -10.28 -10.80
N LYS A 637 13.19 -9.16 -10.52
CA LYS A 637 14.54 -9.15 -9.94
C LYS A 637 14.46 -8.92 -8.43
N PRO A 638 14.99 -9.83 -7.59
CA PRO A 638 15.09 -9.58 -6.16
C PRO A 638 15.99 -8.38 -5.87
N LEU A 639 15.68 -7.61 -4.83
CA LEU A 639 16.63 -6.68 -4.25
C LEU A 639 17.63 -7.47 -3.41
N ASP A 640 18.76 -7.81 -4.02
CA ASP A 640 19.86 -8.54 -3.41
C ASP A 640 21.23 -7.90 -3.74
N GLU A 641 22.32 -8.56 -3.33
CA GLU A 641 23.68 -8.08 -3.58
C GLU A 641 24.05 -8.03 -5.07
N GLU A 642 23.47 -8.90 -5.91
CA GLU A 642 23.75 -8.91 -7.35
C GLU A 642 23.15 -7.68 -8.03
N LEU A 643 21.90 -7.34 -7.69
CA LEU A 643 21.28 -6.10 -8.18
C LEU A 643 22.03 -4.86 -7.67
N LEU A 644 22.52 -4.87 -6.42
CA LEU A 644 23.37 -3.77 -5.94
C LEU A 644 24.61 -3.59 -6.81
N ILE A 645 25.27 -4.68 -7.21
CA ILE A 645 26.43 -4.61 -8.12
C ILE A 645 26.01 -4.03 -9.48
N GLU A 646 24.90 -4.50 -10.06
CA GLU A 646 24.35 -3.99 -11.32
C GLU A 646 24.09 -2.47 -11.26
N LEU A 647 23.56 -1.96 -10.16
CA LEU A 647 23.31 -0.52 -9.97
C LEU A 647 24.60 0.31 -9.93
N HIS A 648 25.71 -0.24 -9.43
CA HIS A 648 27.02 0.43 -9.50
C HIS A 648 27.59 0.39 -10.93
N GLU A 649 27.46 -0.76 -11.60
CA GLU A 649 27.88 -0.92 -12.99
C GLU A 649 27.15 0.07 -13.90
N ASN A 650 25.83 0.25 -13.71
CA ASN A 650 25.01 1.24 -14.41
C ASN A 650 25.51 2.68 -14.21
N ALA A 651 26.04 3.01 -13.03
CA ALA A 651 26.64 4.34 -12.77
C ALA A 651 27.88 4.57 -13.64
N THR A 652 28.73 3.56 -13.75
CA THR A 652 29.94 3.62 -14.57
C THR A 652 29.62 3.63 -16.07
N GLU A 653 28.65 2.81 -16.48
CA GLU A 653 28.14 2.79 -17.86
C GLU A 653 27.63 4.17 -18.28
N TYR A 654 26.83 4.81 -17.42
CA TYR A 654 26.33 6.17 -17.65
C TYR A 654 27.48 7.19 -17.77
N LEU A 655 28.46 7.17 -16.88
CA LEU A 655 29.60 8.08 -16.99
C LEU A 655 30.45 7.87 -18.25
N ARG A 656 30.65 6.62 -18.67
CA ARG A 656 31.36 6.29 -19.91
C ARG A 656 30.60 6.74 -21.16
N SER A 657 29.26 6.84 -21.07
CA SER A 657 28.43 7.35 -22.17
C SER A 657 28.54 8.87 -22.37
N LEU A 658 29.05 9.60 -21.37
CA LEU A 658 29.18 11.05 -21.39
C LEU A 658 30.63 11.48 -21.75
N PRO A 659 30.80 12.55 -22.55
CA PRO A 659 32.09 13.25 -22.65
C PRO A 659 32.54 13.75 -21.27
N GLU A 660 33.83 13.64 -20.94
CA GLU A 660 34.40 14.13 -19.67
C GLU A 660 34.08 15.60 -19.39
N SER A 661 33.95 16.42 -20.43
CA SER A 661 33.58 17.83 -20.32
C SER A 661 32.18 18.07 -19.74
N LEU A 662 31.30 17.06 -19.76
CA LEU A 662 29.91 17.15 -19.27
C LEU A 662 29.71 16.58 -17.87
N TYR A 663 30.77 16.13 -17.19
CA TYR A 663 30.65 15.50 -15.87
C TYR A 663 30.09 16.46 -14.82
N LYS A 664 30.42 17.76 -14.91
CA LYS A 664 29.93 18.77 -13.97
C LYS A 664 28.44 19.09 -14.17
N GLU A 665 27.98 19.09 -15.42
CA GLU A 665 26.58 19.28 -15.79
C GLU A 665 25.73 18.04 -15.41
N ALA A 666 26.29 16.84 -15.57
CA ALA A 666 25.68 15.59 -15.13
C ALA A 666 25.40 15.59 -13.61
N LEU A 667 26.30 16.18 -12.81
CA LEU A 667 26.12 16.35 -11.35
C LEU A 667 24.91 17.22 -11.02
N THR A 668 24.73 18.32 -11.74
CA THR A 668 23.57 19.20 -11.56
C THR A 668 22.28 18.48 -11.98
N ALA A 669 22.34 17.67 -13.04
CA ALA A 669 21.20 16.92 -13.55
C ALA A 669 20.73 15.80 -12.59
N LEU A 670 21.67 15.02 -12.03
CA LEU A 670 21.36 13.94 -11.07
C LEU A 670 20.76 14.47 -9.78
N VAL A 671 21.27 15.60 -9.25
CA VAL A 671 20.85 16.17 -7.97
C VAL A 671 19.58 17.03 -8.09
N ARG A 672 19.42 17.83 -9.15
CA ARG A 672 18.33 18.83 -9.25
C ARG A 672 17.08 18.39 -10.01
N ARG A 673 17.09 17.23 -10.69
CA ARG A 673 15.91 16.60 -11.36
C ARG A 673 14.86 17.57 -11.90
N GLY A 674 15.26 18.41 -12.86
CA GLY A 674 14.32 19.29 -13.55
C GLY A 674 14.79 20.73 -13.56
N GLU A 675 15.46 21.08 -14.66
CA GLU A 675 15.19 22.26 -15.49
C GLU A 675 16.45 22.47 -16.37
N THR A 676 16.27 22.29 -17.68
CA THR A 676 17.20 22.72 -18.75
C THR A 676 18.66 22.25 -18.69
N SER A 677 18.95 21.03 -18.20
CA SER A 677 20.31 20.47 -18.35
C SER A 677 20.55 19.99 -19.80
N PRO A 678 21.68 20.34 -20.44
CA PRO A 678 22.04 19.85 -21.78
C PRO A 678 22.45 18.37 -21.80
N VAL A 679 22.52 17.70 -20.64
CA VAL A 679 22.98 16.32 -20.50
C VAL A 679 21.78 15.37 -20.44
N SER A 680 21.82 14.30 -21.23
CA SER A 680 20.83 13.21 -21.19
C SER A 680 20.88 12.51 -19.84
N LEU A 681 19.76 12.45 -19.13
CA LEU A 681 19.65 11.73 -17.85
C LEU A 681 19.81 10.20 -18.03
N PRO A 682 20.26 9.48 -16.97
CA PRO A 682 20.36 8.03 -17.03
C PRO A 682 19.00 7.38 -17.30
N GLN A 683 19.00 6.39 -18.19
CA GLN A 683 17.81 5.58 -18.48
C GLN A 683 17.68 4.37 -17.56
N LYS A 684 18.75 4.00 -16.85
CA LYS A 684 18.76 2.89 -15.88
C LYS A 684 18.88 3.42 -14.44
N PRO A 685 18.33 2.72 -13.45
CA PRO A 685 18.59 3.02 -12.04
C PRO A 685 20.08 2.80 -11.73
N LEU A 686 20.64 3.64 -10.87
CA LEU A 686 22.06 3.57 -10.51
C LEU A 686 22.33 4.07 -9.09
N ILE A 687 23.41 3.58 -8.49
CA ILE A 687 23.94 4.08 -7.21
C ILE A 687 25.11 5.02 -7.50
N PHE A 688 25.09 6.19 -6.87
CA PHE A 688 26.23 7.09 -6.82
C PHE A 688 26.52 7.46 -5.36
N TYR A 689 27.67 8.05 -5.11
CA TYR A 689 28.09 8.41 -3.76
C TYR A 689 28.27 9.92 -3.65
N THR A 690 28.01 10.47 -2.48
CA THR A 690 28.29 11.86 -2.14
C THR A 690 29.41 11.89 -1.09
N GLU A 691 30.35 12.81 -1.29
CA GLU A 691 31.47 12.99 -0.37
C GLU A 691 30.99 13.65 0.92
N VAL A 692 31.18 12.96 2.05
CA VAL A 692 30.86 13.44 3.40
C VAL A 692 32.14 13.44 4.23
N THR A 693 32.64 14.64 4.51
CA THR A 693 33.76 14.85 5.44
C THR A 693 33.21 14.98 6.85
N ASP A 694 33.69 14.16 7.79
CA ASP A 694 33.35 14.32 9.20
C ASP A 694 34.23 15.36 9.92
N GLU A 695 33.93 15.59 11.20
CA GLU A 695 34.61 16.56 12.05
C GLU A 695 36.11 16.27 12.25
N HIS A 696 36.56 15.05 11.95
CA HIS A 696 37.95 14.63 12.02
C HIS A 696 38.67 14.74 10.67
N GLY A 697 38.00 15.24 9.63
CA GLY A 697 38.56 15.35 8.28
C GLY A 697 38.58 14.03 7.51
N VAL A 698 37.92 12.98 8.02
CA VAL A 698 37.83 11.69 7.32
C VAL A 698 36.77 11.82 6.24
N ILE A 699 37.17 11.53 5.01
CA ILE A 699 36.27 11.51 3.87
C ILE A 699 35.59 10.14 3.82
N SER A 700 34.26 10.14 3.89
CA SER A 700 33.41 8.96 3.72
C SER A 700 32.44 9.16 2.57
N PHE A 701 32.07 8.09 1.89
CA PHE A 701 31.22 8.14 0.70
C PHE A 701 29.82 7.62 1.02
N SER A 702 28.85 8.53 1.05
CA SER A 702 27.45 8.22 1.36
C SER A 702 26.66 7.87 0.10
N PRO A 703 26.02 6.69 0.03
CA PRO A 703 25.30 6.25 -1.17
C PRO A 703 24.03 7.07 -1.39
N ASP A 704 23.65 7.24 -2.66
CA ASP A 704 22.37 7.75 -3.12
C ASP A 704 21.94 7.01 -4.38
N VAL A 705 20.63 6.91 -4.60
CA VAL A 705 20.04 6.14 -5.69
C VAL A 705 19.31 7.06 -6.64
N TYR A 706 19.73 7.06 -7.89
CA TYR A 706 18.98 7.70 -8.95
C TYR A 706 17.99 6.70 -9.56
N TYR A 707 16.70 7.01 -9.47
CA TYR A 707 15.65 6.38 -10.27
C TYR A 707 15.31 7.22 -11.50
N PRO A 708 15.34 6.66 -12.72
CA PRO A 708 14.81 7.30 -13.92
C PRO A 708 13.36 7.78 -13.74
N GLU A 709 13.00 8.84 -14.46
CA GLU A 709 11.67 9.46 -14.35
C GLU A 709 10.52 8.49 -14.61
N HIS A 710 10.70 7.55 -15.55
CA HIS A 710 9.69 6.55 -15.88
C HIS A 710 9.36 5.59 -14.73
N LEU A 711 10.30 5.35 -13.80
CA LEU A 711 10.04 4.56 -12.57
C LEU A 711 9.24 5.36 -11.53
N LEU A 712 9.36 6.69 -11.53
CA LEU A 712 8.73 7.58 -10.55
C LEU A 712 7.34 8.04 -10.98
N THR A 713 7.12 8.22 -12.29
CA THR A 713 5.83 8.70 -12.83
C THR A 713 4.69 7.70 -12.60
N PHE A 714 5.00 6.45 -12.27
CA PHE A 714 4.04 5.40 -11.99
C PHE A 714 3.30 5.62 -10.66
N MET A 715 4.02 5.87 -9.56
CA MET A 715 3.45 6.12 -8.23
C MET A 715 2.66 7.43 -8.11
N GLY A 716 2.97 8.40 -8.98
CA GLY A 716 2.39 9.75 -8.92
C GLY A 716 1.00 9.90 -9.54
N LYS A 717 0.42 8.83 -10.10
CA LYS A 717 -0.89 8.89 -10.80
C LYS A 717 -1.95 7.96 -10.23
N SER A 718 -1.55 6.86 -9.61
CA SER A 718 -2.44 5.77 -9.19
C SER A 718 -3.35 6.16 -8.02
N ARG A 719 -4.67 6.21 -8.26
CA ARG A 719 -5.72 6.39 -7.25
C ARG A 719 -6.21 5.08 -6.64
N GLY A 720 -5.52 3.97 -6.88
CA GLY A 720 -5.88 2.65 -6.35
C GLY A 720 -4.67 1.90 -5.80
N ALA A 721 -4.91 0.62 -5.49
CA ALA A 721 -3.87 -0.35 -5.19
C ALA A 721 -2.78 -0.37 -6.26
N VAL A 722 -1.54 -0.64 -5.84
CA VAL A 722 -0.43 -0.80 -6.77
C VAL A 722 0.09 -2.22 -6.66
N MET A 723 -0.22 -3.05 -7.66
CA MET A 723 0.32 -4.40 -7.77
C MET A 723 1.48 -4.40 -8.74
N HIS A 724 2.64 -4.83 -8.25
CA HIS A 724 3.81 -5.05 -9.06
C HIS A 724 4.13 -6.53 -9.01
N VAL A 725 3.81 -7.26 -10.08
CA VAL A 725 3.91 -8.72 -10.09
C VAL A 725 4.46 -9.25 -11.39
N GLY A 726 5.58 -9.98 -11.40
CA GLY A 726 6.17 -10.46 -12.67
C GLY A 726 5.16 -11.24 -13.52
N THR A 727 4.44 -12.18 -12.93
CA THR A 727 3.25 -12.78 -13.56
C THR A 727 2.06 -12.79 -12.60
N PHE A 728 0.87 -12.40 -13.08
CA PHE A 728 -0.37 -12.45 -12.31
C PHE A 728 -1.43 -13.30 -12.98
N LEU A 729 -1.92 -14.31 -12.28
CA LEU A 729 -2.99 -15.20 -12.73
C LEU A 729 -4.18 -15.10 -11.77
N ALA A 730 -5.35 -14.71 -12.26
CA ALA A 730 -6.61 -14.89 -11.55
C ALA A 730 -7.44 -15.99 -12.24
N LEU A 731 -7.76 -17.06 -11.52
CA LEU A 731 -8.38 -18.28 -12.05
C LEU A 731 -9.65 -18.64 -11.27
N PRO A 732 -10.62 -19.36 -11.85
CA PRO A 732 -11.80 -19.79 -11.10
C PRO A 732 -11.42 -20.80 -10.02
N GLU A 733 -12.13 -20.77 -8.89
CA GLU A 733 -12.01 -21.80 -7.85
C GLU A 733 -12.35 -23.19 -8.42
N GLY A 734 -11.52 -24.19 -8.11
CA GLY A 734 -11.64 -25.56 -8.60
C GLY A 734 -11.07 -25.82 -10.01
N MET A 735 -10.63 -24.78 -10.74
CA MET A 735 -9.98 -24.98 -12.04
C MET A 735 -8.52 -25.39 -11.87
N THR A 736 -8.17 -26.58 -12.37
CA THR A 736 -6.79 -27.06 -12.43
C THR A 736 -6.00 -26.38 -13.56
N PHE A 737 -4.67 -26.42 -13.48
CA PHE A 737 -3.80 -25.78 -14.46
C PHE A 737 -3.92 -26.45 -15.83
N GLU A 738 -4.03 -27.78 -15.83
CA GLU A 738 -4.23 -28.57 -17.04
C GLU A 738 -5.58 -28.25 -17.69
N GLN A 739 -6.65 -28.10 -16.92
CA GLN A 739 -7.96 -27.67 -17.45
C GLN A 739 -7.88 -26.26 -18.07
N ALA A 740 -7.17 -25.33 -17.44
CA ALA A 740 -6.94 -24.00 -18.00
C ALA A 740 -6.17 -24.10 -19.34
N GLN A 741 -5.10 -24.92 -19.40
CA GLN A 741 -4.35 -25.16 -20.65
C GLN A 741 -5.22 -25.81 -21.74
N GLN A 742 -6.00 -26.82 -21.38
CA GLN A 742 -6.89 -27.55 -22.29
C GLN A 742 -7.96 -26.61 -22.86
N ARG A 743 -8.52 -25.69 -22.07
CA ARG A 743 -9.55 -24.74 -22.51
C ARG A 743 -9.04 -23.77 -23.59
N PHE A 744 -7.77 -23.40 -23.50
CA PHE A 744 -7.13 -22.54 -24.49
C PHE A 744 -6.36 -23.30 -25.57
N THR A 745 -6.61 -24.60 -25.73
CA THR A 745 -6.06 -25.38 -26.83
C THR A 745 -6.53 -24.76 -28.14
N GLY A 746 -5.60 -24.11 -28.87
CA GLY A 746 -5.88 -23.38 -30.11
C GLY A 746 -5.68 -21.86 -30.04
N ILE A 747 -5.65 -21.27 -28.83
CA ILE A 747 -5.27 -19.86 -28.65
C ILE A 747 -3.80 -19.82 -28.20
N ARG A 748 -2.90 -19.46 -29.12
CA ARG A 748 -1.44 -19.57 -28.92
C ARG A 748 -0.93 -18.81 -27.69
N VAL A 749 -1.48 -17.63 -27.39
CA VAL A 749 -0.95 -16.74 -26.35
C VAL A 749 -1.22 -17.25 -24.92
N PRO A 750 -2.47 -17.56 -24.52
CA PRO A 750 -2.73 -18.14 -23.20
C PRO A 750 -2.01 -19.48 -22.99
N GLN A 751 -1.94 -20.33 -24.02
CA GLN A 751 -1.26 -21.61 -23.91
C GLN A 751 0.25 -21.45 -23.70
N ALA A 752 0.90 -20.54 -24.42
CA ALA A 752 2.32 -20.25 -24.25
C ALA A 752 2.60 -19.65 -22.86
N LEU A 753 1.74 -18.73 -22.40
CA LEU A 753 1.86 -18.13 -21.07
C LEU A 753 1.72 -19.17 -19.96
N LEU A 754 0.66 -19.97 -19.99
CA LEU A 754 0.47 -21.06 -19.03
C LEU A 754 1.63 -22.05 -19.08
N SER A 755 2.08 -22.46 -20.27
CA SER A 755 3.23 -23.37 -20.38
C SER A 755 4.50 -22.76 -19.78
N HIS A 756 4.76 -21.46 -20.02
CA HIS A 756 5.90 -20.75 -19.44
C HIS A 756 5.81 -20.66 -17.91
N VAL A 757 4.64 -20.31 -17.34
CA VAL A 757 4.45 -20.26 -15.88
C VAL A 757 4.70 -21.62 -15.24
N ALA A 758 4.19 -22.70 -15.83
CA ALA A 758 4.41 -24.05 -15.33
C ALA A 758 5.89 -24.48 -15.41
N GLN A 759 6.60 -24.08 -16.47
CA GLN A 759 8.01 -24.39 -16.65
C GLN A 759 8.92 -23.63 -15.68
N GLU A 760 8.67 -22.33 -15.48
CA GLU A 760 9.47 -21.48 -14.59
C GLU A 760 9.17 -21.73 -13.10
N ASN A 761 7.97 -22.22 -12.77
CA ASN A 761 7.51 -22.35 -11.38
C ASN A 761 6.96 -23.76 -11.04
N PRO A 762 7.73 -24.85 -11.29
CA PRO A 762 7.24 -26.22 -11.12
C PRO A 762 6.83 -26.53 -9.67
N HIS A 763 7.48 -25.88 -8.70
CA HIS A 763 7.21 -26.07 -7.28
C HIS A 763 5.87 -25.47 -6.81
N LEU A 764 5.30 -24.52 -7.58
CA LEU A 764 3.97 -23.97 -7.34
C LEU A 764 2.86 -24.79 -7.99
N MET A 765 3.17 -25.60 -9.00
CA MET A 765 2.17 -26.43 -9.68
C MET A 765 1.59 -27.49 -8.74
N GLY A 766 2.42 -28.20 -7.96
CA GLY A 766 1.92 -29.14 -6.96
C GLY A 766 1.19 -28.48 -5.78
N PHE A 767 1.33 -27.16 -5.62
CA PHE A 767 0.54 -26.38 -4.67
C PHE A 767 -0.81 -25.96 -5.28
N PHE A 768 -0.78 -25.54 -6.54
CA PHE A 768 -1.95 -25.20 -7.34
C PHE A 768 -2.92 -26.38 -7.47
N GLU A 769 -2.39 -27.57 -7.77
CA GLU A 769 -3.17 -28.82 -7.86
C GLU A 769 -3.84 -29.14 -6.53
N ARG A 770 -3.14 -29.00 -5.40
CA ARG A 770 -3.72 -29.24 -4.07
C ARG A 770 -4.85 -28.28 -3.75
N LEU A 771 -4.67 -26.97 -3.99
CA LEU A 771 -5.74 -26.00 -3.75
C LEU A 771 -6.95 -26.20 -4.68
N ALA A 772 -6.72 -26.60 -5.93
CA ALA A 772 -7.81 -26.93 -6.85
C ALA A 772 -8.58 -28.18 -6.38
N LEU A 773 -7.88 -29.16 -5.80
CA LEU A 773 -8.46 -30.40 -5.27
C LEU A 773 -9.11 -30.27 -3.88
N GLU A 774 -8.67 -29.29 -3.06
CA GLU A 774 -9.28 -28.95 -1.77
C GLU A 774 -10.62 -28.19 -1.91
N GLY A 775 -10.99 -27.82 -3.14
CA GLY A 775 -12.36 -27.39 -3.47
C GLY A 775 -13.39 -28.49 -3.15
N PRO A 776 -14.69 -28.15 -3.10
CA PRO A 776 -15.75 -29.07 -2.68
C PRO A 776 -15.65 -30.42 -3.41
N SER A 777 -15.33 -31.45 -2.63
CA SER A 777 -14.87 -32.79 -2.99
C SER A 777 -15.87 -33.65 -3.78
N ASP A 778 -17.05 -33.13 -4.10
CA ASP A 778 -18.13 -33.87 -4.74
C ASP A 778 -18.08 -33.81 -6.29
N SER A 779 -17.01 -33.24 -6.86
CA SER A 779 -17.02 -32.70 -8.23
C SER A 779 -16.06 -33.32 -9.25
N GLN A 780 -15.69 -34.60 -9.12
CA GLN A 780 -14.78 -35.25 -10.10
C GLN A 780 -15.40 -35.52 -11.49
N THR A 781 -16.68 -35.19 -11.72
CA THR A 781 -17.37 -35.35 -13.02
C THR A 781 -18.19 -34.13 -13.44
N GLN A 782 -17.98 -32.97 -12.81
CA GLN A 782 -18.87 -31.82 -12.99
C GLN A 782 -18.71 -31.13 -14.35
N ASP A 783 -19.86 -30.76 -14.89
CA ASP A 783 -20.00 -30.02 -16.14
C ASP A 783 -19.37 -28.63 -15.94
N LEU A 784 -18.71 -28.08 -16.96
CA LEU A 784 -17.91 -26.84 -16.84
C LEU A 784 -18.76 -25.61 -16.46
N THR A 785 -20.08 -25.75 -16.43
CA THR A 785 -21.04 -24.74 -15.97
C THR A 785 -21.11 -24.63 -14.44
N GLU A 786 -20.51 -25.58 -13.69
CA GLU A 786 -20.60 -25.65 -12.22
C GLU A 786 -19.46 -24.94 -11.47
N PHE A 787 -18.50 -24.31 -12.18
CA PHE A 787 -17.48 -23.48 -11.52
C PHE A 787 -18.12 -22.32 -10.75
N ALA A 788 -17.44 -21.88 -9.69
CA ALA A 788 -17.86 -20.75 -8.89
C ALA A 788 -17.92 -19.45 -9.71
N GLN A 789 -19.13 -19.02 -10.11
CA GLN A 789 -19.38 -17.81 -10.92
C GLN A 789 -19.30 -16.50 -10.12
N GLY A 790 -18.28 -16.33 -9.28
CA GLY A 790 -18.09 -15.06 -8.58
C GLY A 790 -17.51 -13.98 -9.49
N PRO A 791 -17.87 -12.70 -9.29
CA PRO A 791 -17.32 -11.59 -10.06
C PRO A 791 -15.86 -11.29 -9.65
N LEU A 792 -15.03 -10.80 -10.57
CA LEU A 792 -13.72 -10.22 -10.28
C LEU A 792 -13.75 -8.73 -10.60
N THR A 793 -13.53 -7.88 -9.60
CA THR A 793 -13.42 -6.43 -9.77
C THR A 793 -11.98 -5.98 -9.58
N VAL A 794 -11.46 -5.18 -10.49
CA VAL A 794 -10.10 -4.63 -10.43
C VAL A 794 -10.15 -3.12 -10.21
N HIS A 795 -9.46 -2.66 -9.17
CA HIS A 795 -9.24 -1.28 -8.82
C HIS A 795 -7.74 -0.99 -8.67
N GLY A 796 -7.21 -0.04 -9.43
CA GLY A 796 -5.81 0.38 -9.34
C GLY A 796 -4.87 -0.22 -10.38
N ASP A 797 -3.59 0.07 -10.23
CA ASP A 797 -2.56 -0.19 -11.23
C ASP A 797 -1.97 -1.60 -11.07
N ILE A 798 -1.94 -2.34 -12.18
CA ILE A 798 -1.34 -3.68 -12.26
C ILE A 798 -0.18 -3.63 -13.24
N GLU A 799 1.04 -3.66 -12.72
CA GLU A 799 2.23 -3.81 -13.53
C GLU A 799 2.67 -5.28 -13.48
N ALA A 800 2.64 -5.97 -14.62
CA ALA A 800 2.99 -7.37 -14.68
C ALA A 800 3.57 -7.79 -16.02
N ASP A 801 4.72 -8.46 -16.08
CA ASP A 801 5.26 -8.95 -17.36
C ASP A 801 4.27 -9.86 -18.08
N ASN A 802 3.50 -10.66 -17.35
CA ASN A 802 2.37 -11.38 -17.91
C ASN A 802 1.14 -11.28 -17.02
N LEU A 803 -0.01 -10.97 -17.64
CA LEU A 803 -1.28 -10.85 -16.95
C LEU A 803 -2.32 -11.81 -17.55
N MET A 804 -2.95 -12.60 -16.69
CA MET A 804 -4.10 -13.40 -17.04
C MET A 804 -5.19 -13.25 -15.98
N LEU A 805 -6.30 -12.60 -16.34
CA LEU A 805 -7.49 -12.50 -15.51
C LEU A 805 -8.57 -13.36 -16.12
N MET A 806 -8.95 -14.44 -15.46
CA MET A 806 -9.93 -15.39 -15.97
C MET A 806 -10.93 -15.82 -14.88
N PRO A 807 -11.78 -14.91 -14.37
CA PRO A 807 -12.91 -15.32 -13.54
C PRO A 807 -13.94 -16.15 -14.34
N ALA A 808 -14.68 -17.00 -13.63
CA ALA A 808 -15.85 -17.66 -14.20
C ALA A 808 -17.03 -16.69 -14.37
N GLY A 809 -17.28 -15.82 -13.39
CA GLY A 809 -18.30 -14.76 -13.45
C GLY A 809 -17.76 -13.44 -13.99
N LYS A 810 -18.56 -12.37 -13.84
CA LYS A 810 -18.30 -11.04 -14.38
C LYS A 810 -16.90 -10.48 -14.06
N LEU A 811 -16.21 -9.96 -15.06
CA LEU A 811 -14.96 -9.20 -14.90
C LEU A 811 -15.24 -7.70 -14.98
N THR A 812 -14.97 -6.94 -13.92
CA THR A 812 -15.14 -5.47 -13.90
C THR A 812 -13.79 -4.77 -13.71
N LEU A 813 -13.39 -3.94 -14.67
CA LEU A 813 -12.25 -3.04 -14.58
C LEU A 813 -12.77 -1.64 -14.27
N ALA A 814 -12.58 -1.21 -13.02
CA ALA A 814 -13.22 -0.01 -12.51
C ALA A 814 -12.18 1.06 -12.16
N GLY A 815 -12.00 2.03 -13.07
CA GLY A 815 -11.37 3.33 -12.82
C GLY A 815 -9.87 3.33 -12.50
N ASP A 816 -9.09 4.07 -13.29
CA ASP A 816 -7.62 4.24 -13.10
C ASP A 816 -6.89 2.91 -12.96
N VAL A 817 -7.24 1.97 -13.84
CA VAL A 817 -6.55 0.67 -13.95
C VAL A 817 -5.52 0.81 -15.04
N ARG A 818 -4.25 0.91 -14.67
CA ARG A 818 -3.14 0.81 -15.63
C ARG A 818 -2.57 -0.59 -15.63
N ILE A 819 -2.85 -1.34 -16.69
CA ILE A 819 -2.19 -2.61 -16.96
C ILE A 819 -0.97 -2.34 -17.83
N GLN A 820 0.21 -2.77 -17.39
CA GLN A 820 1.40 -2.81 -18.23
C GLN A 820 1.93 -4.23 -18.23
N SER A 821 1.89 -4.88 -19.39
CA SER A 821 2.37 -6.25 -19.53
C SER A 821 3.07 -6.52 -20.84
N THR A 822 3.83 -7.61 -20.92
CA THR A 822 4.28 -8.20 -22.17
C THR A 822 3.12 -8.89 -22.86
N HIS A 823 2.34 -9.70 -22.13
CA HIS A 823 1.11 -10.30 -22.64
C HIS A 823 -0.03 -10.12 -21.64
N ALA A 824 -1.22 -9.77 -22.14
CA ALA A 824 -2.42 -9.62 -21.33
C ALA A 824 -3.58 -10.46 -21.90
N LEU A 825 -4.20 -11.26 -21.04
CA LEU A 825 -5.48 -11.92 -21.28
C LEU A 825 -6.47 -11.49 -20.18
N LEU A 826 -7.58 -10.89 -20.58
CA LEU A 826 -8.68 -10.53 -19.70
C LEU A 826 -9.93 -11.24 -20.22
N ALA A 827 -10.38 -12.25 -19.50
CA ALA A 827 -11.42 -13.18 -19.95
C ALA A 827 -12.49 -13.37 -18.87
N SER A 828 -13.72 -12.93 -19.12
CA SER A 828 -14.87 -13.38 -18.35
C SER A 828 -15.41 -14.66 -19.01
N LEU A 829 -15.33 -15.82 -18.36
CA LEU A 829 -15.58 -17.09 -19.07
C LEU A 829 -17.06 -17.31 -19.42
N PHE A 830 -17.98 -16.92 -18.54
CA PHE A 830 -19.41 -17.22 -18.67
C PHE A 830 -20.32 -15.99 -18.51
N ASP A 831 -19.75 -14.79 -18.36
CA ASP A 831 -20.48 -13.58 -18.01
C ASP A 831 -19.87 -12.35 -18.74
N ASP A 832 -20.26 -11.14 -18.32
CA ASP A 832 -19.85 -9.87 -18.90
C ASP A 832 -18.40 -9.49 -18.54
N LEU A 833 -17.77 -8.70 -19.42
CA LEU A 833 -16.57 -7.92 -19.12
C LEU A 833 -16.92 -6.43 -19.21
N ASP A 834 -16.90 -5.73 -18.08
CA ASP A 834 -17.16 -4.30 -17.98
C ASP A 834 -15.84 -3.55 -17.75
N ALA A 835 -15.54 -2.54 -18.55
CA ALA A 835 -14.39 -1.68 -18.38
C ALA A 835 -14.84 -0.22 -18.42
N ASN A 836 -14.94 0.42 -17.25
CA ASN A 836 -15.58 1.72 -17.11
C ASN A 836 -14.62 2.78 -16.58
N ALA A 837 -14.64 3.95 -17.20
CA ALA A 837 -13.93 5.13 -16.69
C ALA A 837 -14.52 5.63 -15.35
N LEU A 838 -13.67 6.24 -14.52
CA LEU A 838 -14.09 6.80 -13.23
C LEU A 838 -14.48 8.26 -13.39
N ILE A 839 -15.75 8.57 -13.13
CA ILE A 839 -16.30 9.93 -13.18
C ILE A 839 -16.72 10.34 -11.77
N LYS A 840 -16.38 11.56 -11.34
CA LYS A 840 -16.86 12.14 -10.08
C LYS A 840 -17.55 13.46 -10.32
N ARG A 841 -18.76 13.59 -9.79
CA ARG A 841 -19.50 14.84 -9.74
C ARG A 841 -18.98 15.74 -8.62
N ILE A 842 -18.52 16.92 -8.98
CA ILE A 842 -18.14 17.98 -8.04
C ILE A 842 -19.29 18.99 -8.00
N VAL A 843 -19.97 19.10 -6.86
CA VAL A 843 -21.09 20.03 -6.70
C VAL A 843 -20.57 21.38 -6.20
N HIS A 844 -20.98 22.45 -6.87
CA HIS A 844 -20.68 23.83 -6.50
C HIS A 844 -21.98 24.57 -6.13
N GLN A 845 -21.87 25.76 -5.53
CA GLN A 845 -23.06 26.55 -5.14
C GLN A 845 -23.96 26.95 -6.32
N HIS A 846 -23.43 26.89 -7.54
CA HIS A 846 -24.06 27.35 -8.76
C HIS A 846 -24.06 26.28 -9.85
N GLY A 847 -24.13 24.99 -9.49
CA GLY A 847 -24.20 23.88 -10.45
C GLY A 847 -23.25 22.75 -10.07
N PHE A 848 -22.79 21.98 -11.06
CA PHE A 848 -21.91 20.84 -10.84
C PHE A 848 -21.03 20.54 -12.05
N ASP A 849 -19.87 19.95 -11.82
CA ASP A 849 -18.93 19.53 -12.85
C ASP A 849 -18.63 18.04 -12.68
N ASP A 850 -18.95 17.21 -13.67
CA ASP A 850 -18.44 15.86 -13.74
C ASP A 850 -16.99 15.89 -14.24
N VAL A 851 -16.09 15.38 -13.42
CA VAL A 851 -14.66 15.32 -13.72
C VAL A 851 -14.27 13.87 -13.95
N LEU A 852 -13.63 13.62 -15.09
CA LEU A 852 -12.96 12.35 -15.36
C LEU A 852 -11.77 12.20 -14.40
N LEU A 853 -11.89 11.27 -13.47
CA LEU A 853 -10.88 10.98 -12.47
C LEU A 853 -9.79 10.04 -12.97
N GLY A 854 -10.13 9.14 -13.88
CA GLY A 854 -9.21 8.19 -14.50
C GLY A 854 -9.90 7.36 -15.57
N ARG A 855 -9.13 6.86 -16.55
CA ARG A 855 -9.58 5.91 -17.57
C ARG A 855 -9.03 4.51 -17.26
N VAL A 856 -9.66 3.47 -17.79
CA VAL A 856 -9.03 2.15 -17.84
C VAL A 856 -7.99 2.16 -18.96
N GLN A 857 -6.72 1.96 -18.62
CA GLN A 857 -5.59 1.98 -19.56
C GLN A 857 -4.92 0.61 -19.60
N ILE A 858 -5.07 -0.11 -20.72
CA ILE A 858 -4.49 -1.44 -20.90
C ILE A 858 -3.36 -1.36 -21.93
N ASN A 859 -2.11 -1.45 -21.47
CA ASN A 859 -0.92 -1.42 -22.30
C ASN A 859 -0.24 -2.79 -22.32
N ALA A 860 -0.22 -3.45 -23.47
CA ALA A 860 0.52 -4.68 -23.71
C ALA A 860 1.71 -4.43 -24.65
N ARG A 861 2.94 -4.77 -24.27
CA ARG A 861 4.10 -4.76 -25.17
C ARG A 861 3.99 -5.84 -26.25
N GLY A 862 3.20 -6.88 -26.03
CA GLY A 862 2.95 -7.97 -26.96
C GLY A 862 1.50 -7.98 -27.42
N ILE A 863 0.77 -9.04 -27.05
CA ILE A 863 -0.62 -9.27 -27.47
C ILE A 863 -1.57 -8.96 -26.31
N LEU A 864 -2.65 -8.25 -26.62
CA LEU A 864 -3.78 -8.01 -25.73
C LEU A 864 -5.00 -8.82 -26.21
N ASN A 865 -5.56 -9.66 -25.34
CA ASN A 865 -6.80 -10.38 -25.58
C ASN A 865 -7.86 -9.97 -24.54
N LEU A 866 -9.00 -9.48 -25.00
CA LEU A 866 -10.22 -9.27 -24.21
C LEU A 866 -11.25 -10.29 -24.66
N PHE A 867 -11.82 -11.04 -23.73
CA PHE A 867 -12.80 -12.07 -23.98
C PHE A 867 -13.96 -12.00 -22.98
N ALA A 868 -15.19 -12.19 -23.44
CA ALA A 868 -16.34 -12.39 -22.57
C ALA A 868 -17.24 -13.52 -23.09
N GLY A 869 -17.71 -14.36 -22.17
CA GLY A 869 -18.70 -15.40 -22.41
C GLY A 869 -20.09 -14.83 -22.72
N ASN A 870 -20.35 -13.58 -22.33
CA ASN A 870 -21.53 -12.81 -22.71
C ASN A 870 -21.10 -11.46 -23.33
N ASP A 871 -21.38 -10.33 -22.69
CA ASP A 871 -21.13 -9.02 -23.29
C ASP A 871 -19.76 -8.44 -22.93
N ILE A 872 -19.19 -7.61 -23.80
CA ILE A 872 -18.09 -6.70 -23.47
C ILE A 872 -18.61 -5.27 -23.49
N LYS A 873 -18.50 -4.55 -22.37
CA LYS A 873 -18.89 -3.13 -22.23
C LYS A 873 -17.65 -2.30 -21.93
N MET A 874 -17.30 -1.39 -22.84
CA MET A 874 -16.15 -0.51 -22.73
C MET A 874 -16.64 0.93 -22.74
N GLU A 875 -16.38 1.66 -21.66
CA GLU A 875 -16.75 3.06 -21.50
C GLU A 875 -15.49 3.94 -21.33
N ALA A 876 -15.13 4.68 -22.38
CA ALA A 876 -13.98 5.59 -22.42
C ALA A 876 -12.63 4.94 -22.04
N ILE A 877 -12.37 3.76 -22.59
CA ILE A 877 -11.14 3.00 -22.27
C ILE A 877 -10.00 3.34 -23.22
N GLU A 878 -8.78 3.01 -22.81
CA GLU A 878 -7.60 3.13 -23.64
C GLU A 878 -6.88 1.79 -23.72
N THR A 879 -6.65 1.28 -24.94
CA THR A 879 -5.89 0.05 -25.17
C THR A 879 -4.71 0.32 -26.09
N ARG A 880 -3.53 -0.23 -25.75
CA ARG A 880 -2.32 -0.15 -26.57
C ARG A 880 -1.65 -1.52 -26.66
N SER A 881 -1.29 -1.97 -27.86
CA SER A 881 -0.51 -3.19 -28.07
C SER A 881 0.61 -3.04 -29.11
N GLN A 882 1.70 -3.83 -29.05
CA GLN A 882 2.71 -3.81 -30.13
C GLN A 882 2.57 -4.96 -31.12
N LEU A 883 2.01 -6.11 -30.72
CA LEU A 883 1.86 -7.25 -31.63
C LEU A 883 0.42 -7.44 -32.13
N GLY A 884 -0.58 -7.07 -31.33
CA GLY A 884 -1.98 -7.15 -31.73
C GLY A 884 -2.96 -7.01 -30.56
N THR A 885 -4.17 -6.55 -30.86
CA THR A 885 -5.30 -6.45 -29.92
C THR A 885 -6.46 -7.28 -30.46
N TYR A 886 -6.98 -8.20 -29.65
CA TYR A 886 -8.12 -9.05 -29.98
C TYR A 886 -9.21 -8.84 -28.93
N ILE A 887 -10.41 -8.46 -29.37
CA ILE A 887 -11.57 -8.20 -28.51
C ILE A 887 -12.70 -9.10 -29.01
N GLN A 888 -13.12 -10.06 -28.19
CA GLN A 888 -14.10 -11.07 -28.57
C GLN A 888 -15.22 -11.22 -27.53
N ALA A 889 -16.45 -10.87 -27.90
CA ALA A 889 -17.66 -11.11 -27.13
C ALA A 889 -18.45 -12.27 -27.74
N LEU A 890 -18.93 -13.22 -26.93
CA LEU A 890 -19.88 -14.24 -27.37
C LEU A 890 -21.35 -13.76 -27.34
N GLY A 891 -21.62 -12.63 -26.68
CA GLY A 891 -22.84 -11.85 -26.79
C GLY A 891 -22.60 -10.58 -27.61
N ASP A 892 -22.84 -9.43 -27.00
CA ASP A 892 -22.69 -8.11 -27.62
C ASP A 892 -21.36 -7.42 -27.23
N LEU A 893 -20.82 -6.60 -28.12
CA LEU A 893 -19.69 -5.71 -27.87
C LEU A 893 -20.16 -4.26 -27.93
N PHE A 894 -20.08 -3.56 -26.80
CA PHE A 894 -20.39 -2.14 -26.67
C PHE A 894 -19.11 -1.36 -26.39
N ASP A 895 -18.74 -0.44 -27.28
CA ASP A 895 -17.66 0.51 -27.07
C ASP A 895 -18.21 1.94 -27.17
N VAL A 896 -18.44 2.56 -26.02
CA VAL A 896 -19.22 3.80 -25.88
C VAL A 896 -18.42 4.89 -25.16
N PRO A 897 -18.69 6.18 -25.42
CA PRO A 897 -18.03 7.27 -24.73
C PRO A 897 -18.60 7.45 -23.31
N ALA A 898 -17.75 7.84 -22.37
CA ALA A 898 -18.20 8.36 -21.08
C ALA A 898 -18.74 9.78 -21.25
N THR A 899 -19.93 10.07 -20.72
CA THR A 899 -20.52 11.41 -20.82
C THR A 899 -20.24 12.22 -19.57
N LEU A 900 -19.43 13.27 -19.68
CA LEU A 900 -19.21 14.24 -18.61
C LEU A 900 -20.26 15.34 -18.68
N LEU A 901 -21.02 15.53 -17.61
CA LEU A 901 -22.02 16.58 -17.50
C LEU A 901 -21.48 17.77 -16.70
N HIS A 902 -21.71 18.98 -17.22
CA HIS A 902 -21.39 20.25 -16.59
C HIS A 902 -22.67 21.08 -16.48
N GLU A 903 -22.94 21.64 -15.30
CA GLU A 903 -24.03 22.57 -15.06
C GLU A 903 -23.48 23.84 -14.44
N ARG A 904 -23.83 24.99 -15.04
CA ARG A 904 -23.48 26.31 -14.53
C ARG A 904 -24.72 27.21 -14.46
N VAL A 905 -24.99 27.73 -13.27
CA VAL A 905 -26.14 28.58 -12.94
C VAL A 905 -25.65 30.00 -12.64
N GLU A 906 -25.77 30.90 -13.60
CA GLU A 906 -25.42 32.31 -13.42
C GLU A 906 -26.65 33.13 -13.07
N SER A 907 -26.66 33.77 -11.90
CA SER A 907 -27.76 34.66 -11.49
C SER A 907 -27.30 36.11 -11.43
N HIS A 908 -27.73 36.92 -12.41
CA HIS A 908 -27.51 38.36 -12.43
C HIS A 908 -28.74 39.10 -11.87
N ARG A 909 -28.57 39.83 -10.77
CA ARG A 909 -29.60 40.74 -10.22
C ARG A 909 -29.20 42.20 -10.44
N HIS A 910 -29.89 42.87 -11.36
CA HIS A 910 -29.93 44.34 -11.43
C HIS A 910 -31.20 44.86 -10.74
N LYS A 911 -31.18 46.12 -10.25
CA LYS A 911 -32.25 46.76 -9.45
C LYS A 911 -33.71 46.50 -9.87
N LYS A 912 -33.99 46.17 -11.15
CA LYS A 912 -35.32 45.85 -11.68
C LYS A 912 -35.39 44.59 -12.56
N LYS A 913 -34.28 43.84 -12.72
CA LYS A 913 -34.19 42.66 -13.60
C LYS A 913 -33.37 41.57 -12.90
N SER A 914 -33.94 40.39 -12.72
CA SER A 914 -33.17 39.18 -12.40
C SER A 914 -33.04 38.36 -13.68
N THR A 915 -31.84 37.89 -14.00
CA THR A 915 -31.61 36.94 -15.08
C THR A 915 -30.91 35.74 -14.48
N THR A 916 -31.47 34.55 -14.63
CA THR A 916 -30.84 33.29 -14.26
C THR A 916 -30.60 32.50 -15.52
N THR A 917 -29.33 32.25 -15.83
CA THR A 917 -28.88 31.47 -16.98
C THR A 917 -28.39 30.13 -16.44
N ILE A 918 -29.00 29.03 -16.87
CA ILE A 918 -28.55 27.66 -16.59
C ILE A 918 -27.95 27.12 -17.88
N THR A 919 -26.68 26.74 -17.83
CA THR A 919 -25.96 26.12 -18.95
C THR A 919 -25.68 24.68 -18.57
N HIS A 920 -26.28 23.73 -19.28
CA HIS A 920 -25.92 22.33 -19.24
C HIS A 920 -24.99 22.04 -20.41
N ALA A 921 -23.80 21.49 -20.17
CA ALA A 921 -22.94 20.97 -21.21
C ALA A 921 -22.72 19.48 -20.98
N SER A 922 -22.70 18.70 -22.05
CA SER A 922 -22.24 17.32 -22.08
C SER A 922 -20.99 17.24 -22.95
N GLN A 923 -19.97 16.56 -22.45
CA GLN A 923 -18.75 16.26 -23.20
C GLN A 923 -18.57 14.75 -23.25
N ALA A 924 -18.55 14.19 -24.45
CA ALA A 924 -18.20 12.80 -24.65
C ALA A 924 -16.68 12.61 -24.48
N VAL A 925 -16.32 11.56 -23.75
CA VAL A 925 -14.94 11.09 -23.57
C VAL A 925 -14.86 9.74 -24.27
N ARG A 926 -14.20 9.71 -25.43
CA ARG A 926 -14.13 8.53 -26.29
C ARG A 926 -13.15 7.46 -25.81
N SER A 927 -13.38 6.23 -26.27
CA SER A 927 -12.40 5.15 -26.21
C SER A 927 -11.32 5.28 -27.29
N GLU A 928 -10.12 4.82 -26.97
CA GLU A 928 -8.95 4.87 -27.87
C GLU A 928 -8.23 3.50 -27.89
N HIS A 929 -8.13 2.90 -29.07
CA HIS A 929 -7.46 1.62 -29.29
C HIS A 929 -6.30 1.82 -30.26
N SER A 930 -5.11 1.37 -29.88
CA SER A 930 -3.93 1.45 -30.73
C SER A 930 -3.16 0.13 -30.75
N SER A 931 -2.70 -0.27 -31.93
CA SER A 931 -1.78 -1.39 -32.09
C SER A 931 -0.75 -1.12 -33.18
N ILE A 932 0.47 -1.62 -33.02
CA ILE A 932 1.41 -1.73 -34.15
C ILE A 932 0.99 -2.88 -35.07
N GLY A 933 0.37 -3.94 -34.52
CA GLY A 933 -0.18 -5.06 -35.28
C GLY A 933 -1.67 -4.89 -35.61
N PRO A 934 -2.45 -5.98 -35.73
CA PRO A 934 -3.88 -5.89 -35.99
C PRO A 934 -4.69 -5.53 -34.74
N VAL A 935 -5.78 -4.81 -34.93
CA VAL A 935 -6.88 -4.70 -33.96
C VAL A 935 -8.07 -5.46 -34.54
N VAL A 936 -8.50 -6.51 -33.85
CA VAL A 936 -9.65 -7.35 -34.23
C VAL A 936 -10.72 -7.21 -33.16
N THR A 937 -11.90 -6.71 -33.54
CA THR A 937 -13.10 -6.72 -32.70
C THR A 937 -14.09 -7.71 -33.27
N SER A 938 -14.66 -8.57 -32.43
CA SER A 938 -15.60 -9.62 -32.82
C SER A 938 -16.69 -9.75 -31.78
N ALA A 939 -17.94 -9.77 -32.24
CA ALA A 939 -19.10 -10.14 -31.44
C ALA A 939 -19.87 -11.26 -32.16
N VAL A 940 -20.49 -12.18 -31.43
CA VAL A 940 -21.48 -13.09 -32.04
C VAL A 940 -22.80 -12.35 -32.25
N GLY A 941 -23.18 -11.47 -31.32
CA GLY A 941 -24.32 -10.57 -31.42
C GLY A 941 -23.97 -9.26 -32.13
N ALA A 942 -24.34 -8.14 -31.50
CA ALA A 942 -24.10 -6.79 -31.99
C ALA A 942 -22.72 -6.27 -31.61
N ASN A 943 -22.03 -5.61 -32.55
CA ASN A 943 -20.81 -4.85 -32.34
C ASN A 943 -21.13 -3.36 -32.52
N VAL A 944 -21.38 -2.68 -31.41
CA VAL A 944 -21.80 -1.27 -31.33
C VAL A 944 -20.63 -0.41 -30.89
N GLN A 945 -20.20 0.51 -31.76
CA GLN A 945 -19.06 1.39 -31.49
C GLN A 945 -19.46 2.86 -31.66
N GLN A 946 -19.15 3.70 -30.68
CA GLN A 946 -19.57 5.09 -30.64
C GLN A 946 -18.41 6.06 -30.42
N GLY A 947 -18.11 6.90 -31.41
CA GLY A 947 -17.08 7.95 -31.35
C GLY A 947 -15.66 7.48 -30.99
N ASN A 948 -15.38 6.18 -31.08
CA ASN A 948 -14.11 5.58 -30.69
C ASN A 948 -13.01 5.80 -31.75
N ILE A 949 -11.75 5.80 -31.33
CA ILE A 949 -10.61 5.84 -32.24
C ILE A 949 -9.90 4.50 -32.25
N ILE A 950 -9.67 3.92 -33.43
CA ILE A 950 -8.86 2.72 -33.60
C ILE A 950 -7.71 3.03 -34.56
N THR A 951 -6.48 2.77 -34.14
CA THR A 951 -5.27 2.92 -34.97
C THR A 951 -4.48 1.62 -35.00
N ALA A 952 -4.27 1.02 -36.18
CA ALA A 952 -3.64 -0.30 -36.30
C ALA A 952 -2.93 -0.51 -37.65
N GLN A 953 -2.19 -1.61 -37.79
CA GLN A 953 -1.77 -2.07 -39.12
C GLN A 953 -2.98 -2.57 -39.92
N HIS A 954 -3.80 -3.42 -39.30
CA HIS A 954 -5.07 -3.91 -39.83
C HIS A 954 -6.18 -3.70 -38.80
N ILE A 955 -7.37 -3.29 -39.25
CA ILE A 955 -8.53 -3.15 -38.37
C ILE A 955 -9.62 -4.09 -38.87
N VAL A 956 -9.96 -5.13 -38.10
CA VAL A 956 -10.99 -6.10 -38.46
C VAL A 956 -12.16 -5.96 -37.50
N THR A 957 -13.36 -5.70 -38.02
CA THR A 957 -14.58 -5.61 -37.21
C THR A 957 -15.55 -6.71 -37.62
N GLN A 958 -15.93 -7.58 -36.69
CA GLN A 958 -16.83 -8.72 -36.93
C GLN A 958 -18.03 -8.66 -35.97
N GLY A 959 -19.21 -9.06 -36.44
CA GLY A 959 -20.46 -9.02 -35.69
C GLY A 959 -21.61 -9.61 -36.49
N ALA A 960 -22.65 -10.19 -35.87
CA ALA A 960 -23.90 -10.43 -36.59
C ALA A 960 -24.48 -9.09 -37.08
N VAL A 961 -24.49 -8.09 -36.20
CA VAL A 961 -24.86 -6.71 -36.51
C VAL A 961 -23.71 -5.78 -36.15
N ILE A 962 -23.26 -4.94 -37.08
CA ILE A 962 -22.24 -3.91 -36.81
C ILE A 962 -22.91 -2.54 -36.88
N ARG A 963 -22.82 -1.75 -35.79
CA ARG A 963 -23.34 -0.38 -35.70
C ARG A 963 -22.20 0.56 -35.29
N GLU A 964 -21.80 1.46 -36.19
CA GLU A 964 -20.91 2.56 -35.83
C GLU A 964 -21.70 3.87 -35.81
N LEU A 965 -21.59 4.62 -34.70
CA LEU A 965 -22.33 5.85 -34.45
C LEU A 965 -21.38 6.96 -33.97
N PRO A 966 -21.70 8.24 -34.22
CA PRO A 966 -20.94 9.34 -33.64
C PRO A 966 -21.24 9.49 -32.15
N ALA A 967 -20.26 9.92 -31.37
CA ALA A 967 -20.47 10.39 -29.99
C ALA A 967 -21.08 11.80 -29.99
N LEU A 968 -21.99 12.08 -29.06
CA LEU A 968 -22.68 13.37 -29.00
C LEU A 968 -22.22 14.19 -27.78
N SER A 969 -21.54 15.30 -28.04
CA SER A 969 -21.26 16.36 -27.08
C SER A 969 -22.27 17.50 -27.28
N GLY A 970 -22.66 18.24 -26.26
CA GLY A 970 -23.67 19.29 -26.42
C GLY A 970 -23.62 20.39 -25.37
N VAL A 971 -24.19 21.55 -25.68
CA VAL A 971 -24.40 22.64 -24.75
C VAL A 971 -25.85 23.12 -24.90
N GLN A 972 -26.63 23.01 -23.84
CA GLN A 972 -27.97 23.55 -23.71
C GLN A 972 -27.98 24.69 -22.71
N GLN A 973 -28.27 25.90 -23.17
CA GLN A 973 -28.37 27.09 -22.35
C GLN A 973 -29.83 27.51 -22.23
N SER A 974 -30.34 27.63 -21.00
CA SER A 974 -31.65 28.19 -20.71
C SER A 974 -31.51 29.47 -19.88
N THR A 975 -32.11 30.56 -20.35
CA THR A 975 -32.07 31.87 -19.69
C THR A 975 -33.47 32.26 -19.28
N THR A 976 -33.69 32.42 -17.98
CA THR A 976 -34.92 32.96 -17.40
C THR A 976 -34.67 34.39 -16.93
N SER A 977 -35.33 35.36 -17.56
CA SER A 977 -35.19 36.77 -17.19
C SER A 977 -36.52 37.27 -16.65
N SER A 978 -36.55 37.74 -15.41
CA SER A 978 -37.72 38.38 -14.81
C SER A 978 -37.45 39.88 -14.67
N LYS A 979 -38.35 40.71 -15.22
CA LYS A 979 -38.27 42.17 -15.13
C LYS A 979 -39.48 42.67 -14.33
N LYS A 980 -39.23 43.45 -13.28
CA LYS A 980 -40.29 44.10 -12.50
C LYS A 980 -40.63 45.44 -13.16
N GLY A 981 -41.83 45.53 -13.75
CA GLY A 981 -42.34 46.74 -14.37
C GLY A 981 -42.57 47.87 -13.36
N SER A 982 -42.67 49.12 -13.84
CA SER A 982 -42.93 50.32 -13.02
C SER A 982 -44.26 50.28 -12.25
N PHE A 983 -45.19 49.40 -12.66
CA PHE A 983 -46.50 49.20 -12.03
C PHE A 983 -46.61 47.89 -11.21
N GLY A 984 -45.50 47.21 -10.92
CA GLY A 984 -45.49 46.02 -10.06
C GLY A 984 -45.73 44.68 -10.78
N SER A 985 -46.15 44.67 -12.05
CA SER A 985 -46.25 43.44 -12.85
C SER A 985 -44.86 42.87 -13.16
N LYS A 986 -44.67 41.56 -12.93
CA LYS A 986 -43.45 40.83 -13.30
C LYS A 986 -43.65 40.23 -14.68
N SER A 987 -42.83 40.59 -15.66
CA SER A 987 -42.75 39.85 -16.92
C SER A 987 -41.56 38.89 -16.87
N SER A 988 -41.80 37.61 -17.14
CA SER A 988 -40.76 36.58 -17.27
C SER A 988 -40.59 36.23 -18.74
N SER A 989 -39.36 36.28 -19.25
CA SER A 989 -38.99 35.76 -20.57
C SER A 989 -38.09 34.55 -20.37
N GLN A 990 -38.39 33.44 -21.05
CA GLN A 990 -37.51 32.27 -21.13
C GLN A 990 -36.98 32.16 -22.55
N SER A 991 -35.68 31.97 -22.70
CA SER A 991 -35.04 31.63 -23.97
C SER A 991 -34.15 30.41 -23.78
N SER A 992 -34.19 29.46 -24.70
CA SER A 992 -33.30 28.30 -24.75
C SER A 992 -32.52 28.30 -26.05
N SER A 993 -31.27 27.86 -26.00
CA SER A 993 -30.47 27.54 -27.18
C SER A 993 -29.74 26.24 -26.92
N SER A 994 -29.75 25.34 -27.90
CA SER A 994 -28.98 24.10 -27.87
C SER A 994 -27.96 24.06 -29.00
N THR A 995 -26.81 23.46 -28.73
CA THR A 995 -25.78 23.15 -29.72
C THR A 995 -25.31 21.73 -29.45
N VAL A 996 -25.39 20.85 -30.43
CA VAL A 996 -24.86 19.48 -30.36
C VAL A 996 -23.70 19.37 -31.33
N ILE A 997 -22.63 18.71 -30.92
CA ILE A 997 -21.42 18.41 -31.68
C ILE A 997 -21.31 16.89 -31.73
N ALA A 998 -21.31 16.35 -32.95
CA ALA A 998 -21.12 14.94 -33.20
C ALA A 998 -19.63 14.65 -33.49
N GLU A 999 -19.01 13.81 -32.67
CA GLU A 999 -17.64 13.35 -32.81
C GLU A 999 -17.62 11.97 -33.49
N PRO A 1000 -16.91 11.82 -34.63
CA PRO A 1000 -16.99 10.60 -35.42
C PRO A 1000 -16.19 9.43 -34.80
N CYS A 1001 -16.56 8.20 -35.18
CA CYS A 1001 -15.66 7.06 -35.08
C CYS A 1001 -14.48 7.26 -36.03
N VAL A 1002 -13.24 6.99 -35.59
CA VAL A 1002 -12.05 7.13 -36.44
C VAL A 1002 -11.35 5.78 -36.59
N ARG A 1003 -11.04 5.39 -37.82
CA ARG A 1003 -10.31 4.16 -38.17
C ARG A 1003 -9.05 4.53 -38.94
N ASN A 1004 -7.89 4.40 -38.31
CA ASN A 1004 -6.58 4.67 -38.91
C ASN A 1004 -5.84 3.35 -39.14
N ALA A 1005 -6.04 2.73 -40.31
CA ALA A 1005 -5.36 1.49 -40.69
C ALA A 1005 -4.21 1.78 -41.67
N ARG A 1006 -3.05 1.15 -41.46
CA ARG A 1006 -1.95 1.22 -42.44
C ARG A 1006 -2.22 0.40 -43.69
N GLU A 1007 -2.92 -0.72 -43.55
CA GLU A 1007 -3.14 -1.67 -44.66
C GLU A 1007 -4.62 -1.88 -44.95
N THR A 1008 -5.38 -2.56 -44.09
CA THR A 1008 -6.75 -2.98 -44.45
C THR A 1008 -7.77 -2.75 -43.36
N VAL A 1009 -9.02 -2.49 -43.76
CA VAL A 1009 -10.18 -2.36 -42.88
C VAL A 1009 -11.35 -3.25 -43.34
N PRO A 1010 -11.36 -4.55 -42.99
CA PRO A 1010 -12.52 -5.42 -43.23
C PRO A 1010 -13.60 -5.32 -42.14
N TYR A 1011 -14.85 -5.17 -42.58
CA TYR A 1011 -16.07 -5.35 -41.81
C TYR A 1011 -16.75 -6.66 -42.22
N LEU A 1012 -17.00 -7.56 -41.28
CA LEU A 1012 -17.62 -8.87 -41.51
C LEU A 1012 -18.91 -9.01 -40.69
N GLY A 1013 -20.08 -8.96 -41.34
CA GLY A 1013 -21.34 -9.13 -40.61
C GLY A 1013 -22.58 -9.29 -41.46
N GLU A 1014 -23.68 -9.76 -40.88
CA GLU A 1014 -24.94 -9.99 -41.60
C GLU A 1014 -25.66 -8.66 -41.90
N ALA A 1015 -25.60 -7.71 -40.97
CA ALA A 1015 -26.11 -6.36 -41.14
C ALA A 1015 -25.07 -5.31 -40.72
N LEU A 1016 -24.68 -4.44 -41.64
CA LEU A 1016 -23.70 -3.38 -41.39
C LEU A 1016 -24.38 -2.00 -41.47
N SER A 1017 -24.30 -1.20 -40.42
CA SER A 1017 -24.81 0.18 -40.37
C SER A 1017 -23.72 1.12 -39.86
N ILE A 1018 -23.13 1.90 -40.76
CA ILE A 1018 -21.99 2.76 -40.47
C ILE A 1018 -22.41 4.22 -40.64
N THR A 1019 -22.37 4.98 -39.54
CA THR A 1019 -22.77 6.38 -39.48
C THR A 1019 -21.74 7.20 -38.72
N GLY A 1020 -21.33 8.34 -39.26
CA GLY A 1020 -20.40 9.21 -38.54
C GLY A 1020 -19.02 8.61 -38.35
N THR A 1021 -18.49 7.89 -39.34
CA THR A 1021 -17.16 7.25 -39.29
C THR A 1021 -16.20 7.88 -40.29
N GLU A 1022 -14.99 8.22 -39.84
CA GLU A 1022 -13.84 8.59 -40.68
C GLU A 1022 -12.88 7.39 -40.79
N ILE A 1023 -12.72 6.83 -42.00
CA ILE A 1023 -11.87 5.67 -42.29
C ILE A 1023 -10.67 6.13 -43.12
N HIS A 1024 -9.49 6.06 -42.55
CA HIS A 1024 -8.21 6.30 -43.20
C HIS A 1024 -7.47 4.98 -43.33
N ALA A 1025 -7.36 4.44 -44.55
CA ALA A 1025 -6.73 3.17 -44.82
C ALA A 1025 -5.63 3.32 -45.88
N GLY A 1026 -4.41 2.87 -45.61
CA GLY A 1026 -3.33 2.86 -46.61
C GLY A 1026 -3.51 1.81 -47.72
N GLY A 1027 -4.44 0.86 -47.54
CA GLY A 1027 -4.85 -0.13 -48.53
C GLY A 1027 -6.37 -0.33 -48.52
N GLN A 1028 -6.84 -1.57 -48.65
CA GLN A 1028 -8.24 -1.85 -49.00
C GLN A 1028 -9.21 -1.75 -47.81
N VAL A 1029 -10.37 -1.13 -48.05
CA VAL A 1029 -11.55 -1.17 -47.17
C VAL A 1029 -12.56 -2.14 -47.76
N SER A 1030 -13.07 -3.08 -46.97
CA SER A 1030 -14.01 -4.09 -47.46
C SER A 1030 -15.17 -4.31 -46.50
N PHE A 1031 -16.40 -4.30 -47.02
CA PHE A 1031 -17.62 -4.62 -46.30
C PHE A 1031 -18.14 -5.96 -46.81
N LEU A 1032 -18.04 -7.01 -46.00
CA LEU A 1032 -18.33 -8.38 -46.41
C LEU A 1032 -19.47 -8.95 -45.57
N THR A 1033 -20.52 -9.40 -46.22
CA THR A 1033 -21.62 -10.13 -45.58
C THR A 1033 -21.49 -11.63 -45.83
N PRO A 1034 -21.80 -12.51 -44.87
CA PRO A 1034 -21.71 -13.96 -45.05
C PRO A 1034 -22.50 -14.41 -46.29
N GLY A 1035 -21.81 -15.07 -47.23
CA GLY A 1035 -22.40 -15.53 -48.48
C GLY A 1035 -22.90 -14.42 -49.43
N GLY A 1036 -22.62 -13.15 -49.15
CA GLY A 1036 -23.08 -12.00 -49.95
C GLY A 1036 -24.57 -11.74 -49.82
N ARG A 1037 -25.20 -12.17 -48.71
CA ARG A 1037 -26.67 -12.14 -48.51
C ARG A 1037 -27.15 -11.01 -47.60
N GLY A 1038 -26.26 -10.26 -46.97
CA GLY A 1038 -26.62 -9.23 -45.98
C GLY A 1038 -26.86 -7.84 -46.57
N GLU A 1039 -27.19 -6.89 -45.70
CA GLU A 1039 -27.38 -5.48 -46.02
C GLU A 1039 -26.23 -4.63 -45.48
N VAL A 1040 -25.75 -3.68 -46.30
CA VAL A 1040 -24.76 -2.66 -45.91
C VAL A 1040 -25.37 -1.28 -46.06
N ARG A 1041 -25.52 -0.56 -44.95
CA ARG A 1041 -25.99 0.83 -44.89
C ARG A 1041 -24.82 1.76 -44.59
N LEU A 1042 -24.52 2.65 -45.54
CA LEU A 1042 -23.51 3.70 -45.39
C LEU A 1042 -24.21 5.07 -45.45
N LEU A 1043 -24.27 5.74 -44.30
CA LEU A 1043 -24.95 7.02 -44.16
C LEU A 1043 -23.96 8.17 -44.37
N THR A 1044 -23.97 8.78 -45.56
CA THR A 1044 -23.08 9.91 -45.91
C THR A 1044 -23.75 11.28 -45.76
N ARG A 1045 -24.99 11.30 -45.26
CA ARG A 1045 -25.84 12.49 -45.19
C ARG A 1045 -25.32 13.53 -44.20
N ARG A 1046 -25.03 14.74 -44.69
CA ARG A 1046 -25.12 15.98 -43.89
C ARG A 1046 -26.59 16.38 -43.88
N ASP A 1047 -27.29 16.23 -42.76
CA ASP A 1047 -28.51 17.01 -42.61
C ASP A 1047 -28.12 18.49 -42.61
N THR A 1048 -28.65 19.25 -43.56
CA THR A 1048 -28.56 20.70 -43.55
C THR A 1048 -29.54 21.22 -42.52
N SER A 1049 -29.09 22.12 -41.66
CA SER A 1049 -29.94 22.85 -40.72
C SER A 1049 -31.18 23.40 -41.44
N GLN A 1050 -32.37 22.89 -41.13
CA GLN A 1050 -33.59 23.66 -41.36
C GLN A 1050 -33.64 24.72 -40.27
N SER A 1051 -33.18 25.93 -40.57
CA SER A 1051 -33.71 27.10 -39.87
C SER A 1051 -35.20 27.15 -40.23
N SER A 1052 -36.08 26.76 -39.32
CA SER A 1052 -37.51 26.98 -39.49
C SER A 1052 -37.80 28.49 -39.37
N SER A 1053 -37.49 29.25 -40.42
CA SER A 1053 -38.12 30.54 -40.61
C SER A 1053 -39.53 30.26 -41.13
N SER A 1054 -40.48 30.09 -40.21
CA SER A 1054 -41.90 30.08 -40.56
C SER A 1054 -42.31 31.50 -40.99
N SER A 1055 -42.05 31.83 -42.26
CA SER A 1055 -42.62 33.01 -42.91
C SER A 1055 -43.85 32.58 -43.70
N SER A 1056 -45.01 32.54 -43.05
CA SER A 1056 -46.31 32.69 -43.70
C SER A 1056 -47.32 33.35 -42.75
N SER A 1057 -47.72 34.57 -43.14
CA SER A 1057 -48.87 35.44 -42.75
C SER A 1057 -50.04 34.75 -42.02
N SER A 1058 -50.83 35.35 -41.12
CA SER A 1058 -51.13 36.74 -40.78
C SER A 1058 -51.88 36.80 -39.42
N SER A 1059 -51.49 37.66 -38.47
CA SER A 1059 -52.43 38.37 -37.56
C SER A 1059 -51.70 39.39 -36.67
N VAL A 1060 -52.41 40.44 -36.31
CA VAL A 1060 -51.97 41.81 -35.95
C VAL A 1060 -51.35 41.96 -34.53
N LEU A 1061 -50.81 40.91 -33.92
CA LEU A 1061 -50.27 41.00 -32.55
C LEU A 1061 -48.92 40.28 -32.40
N TRP A 1062 -47.88 40.75 -33.08
CA TRP A 1062 -46.52 40.23 -32.92
C TRP A 1062 -45.48 41.34 -32.83
N GLY A 1063 -45.07 41.61 -31.60
CA GLY A 1063 -43.82 42.27 -31.27
C GLY A 1063 -43.43 41.83 -29.89
N LEU A 1064 -42.87 40.61 -29.75
CA LEU A 1064 -42.00 40.11 -28.66
C LEU A 1064 -41.99 38.57 -28.60
N GLN A 1065 -41.44 37.89 -29.61
CA GLN A 1065 -40.77 36.60 -29.42
C GLN A 1065 -39.99 36.23 -30.70
N LYS A 1066 -38.74 36.68 -30.80
CA LYS A 1066 -37.79 36.02 -31.68
C LYS A 1066 -37.40 34.71 -30.99
N GLN A 1067 -37.90 33.58 -31.47
CA GLN A 1067 -37.27 32.28 -31.18
C GLN A 1067 -35.95 32.25 -31.97
N SER A 1068 -34.83 32.28 -31.26
CA SER A 1068 -33.51 32.01 -31.84
C SER A 1068 -33.48 30.54 -32.25
N GLY A 1069 -33.19 30.26 -33.52
CA GLY A 1069 -33.11 28.90 -34.03
C GLY A 1069 -32.04 28.08 -33.30
N ASP A 1070 -32.36 26.83 -32.97
CA ASP A 1070 -31.40 25.86 -32.49
C ASP A 1070 -30.41 25.54 -33.63
N THR A 1071 -29.12 25.70 -33.37
CA THR A 1071 -28.04 25.32 -34.29
C THR A 1071 -27.52 23.97 -33.86
N VAL A 1072 -28.10 22.90 -34.40
CA VAL A 1072 -27.55 21.55 -34.27
C VAL A 1072 -26.38 21.44 -35.24
N SER A 1073 -25.16 21.20 -34.75
CA SER A 1073 -24.06 20.80 -35.63
C SER A 1073 -24.17 19.30 -35.84
N ILE A 1074 -24.35 18.92 -37.10
CA ILE A 1074 -24.86 17.61 -37.49
C ILE A 1074 -23.69 16.67 -37.79
N PRO A 1075 -23.82 15.36 -37.50
CA PRO A 1075 -22.79 14.38 -37.80
C PRO A 1075 -22.27 14.51 -39.23
N ARG A 1076 -20.95 14.46 -39.35
CA ARG A 1076 -20.30 14.26 -40.65
C ARG A 1076 -20.71 12.88 -41.14
N GLY A 1077 -21.10 12.74 -42.40
CA GLY A 1077 -21.33 11.43 -43.02
C GLY A 1077 -20.06 10.57 -43.02
N VAL A 1078 -20.17 9.30 -43.43
CA VAL A 1078 -19.00 8.42 -43.57
C VAL A 1078 -17.98 9.00 -44.55
N ILE A 1079 -16.72 9.15 -44.12
CA ILE A 1079 -15.60 9.62 -44.95
C ILE A 1079 -14.63 8.46 -45.11
N ILE A 1080 -14.33 8.05 -46.35
CA ILE A 1080 -13.34 7.00 -46.64
C ILE A 1080 -12.18 7.57 -47.47
N ASP A 1081 -11.02 7.60 -46.84
CA ASP A 1081 -9.74 7.94 -47.42
C ASP A 1081 -8.90 6.67 -47.59
N SER A 1082 -8.96 6.10 -48.79
CA SER A 1082 -8.18 4.93 -49.20
C SER A 1082 -7.66 5.14 -50.63
N PRO A 1083 -6.41 4.72 -50.93
CA PRO A 1083 -5.86 4.75 -52.28
C PRO A 1083 -6.40 3.60 -53.15
N LEU A 1084 -7.10 2.62 -52.56
CA LEU A 1084 -7.69 1.48 -53.26
C LEU A 1084 -9.22 1.58 -53.28
N PRO A 1085 -9.89 0.92 -54.23
CA PRO A 1085 -11.35 0.86 -54.25
C PRO A 1085 -11.91 0.18 -52.99
N VAL A 1086 -13.06 0.66 -52.55
CA VAL A 1086 -13.85 0.12 -51.44
C VAL A 1086 -14.65 -1.07 -51.96
N ILE A 1087 -14.39 -2.27 -51.44
CA ILE A 1087 -15.13 -3.47 -51.86
C ILE A 1087 -16.38 -3.64 -51.00
N VAL A 1088 -17.54 -3.82 -51.62
CA VAL A 1088 -18.77 -4.19 -50.93
C VAL A 1088 -19.29 -5.52 -51.47
N TYR A 1089 -19.39 -6.51 -50.58
CA TYR A 1089 -19.92 -7.84 -50.85
C TYR A 1089 -21.19 -8.10 -50.03
N ALA A 1090 -22.33 -7.68 -50.58
CA ALA A 1090 -23.64 -7.68 -49.91
C ALA A 1090 -24.78 -7.92 -50.90
N ALA A 1091 -25.95 -8.34 -50.42
CA ALA A 1091 -27.14 -8.46 -51.27
C ALA A 1091 -27.73 -7.08 -51.58
N SER A 1092 -27.67 -6.17 -50.60
CA SER A 1092 -28.11 -4.79 -50.73
C SER A 1092 -27.08 -3.82 -50.16
N LEU A 1093 -26.86 -2.74 -50.90
CA LEU A 1093 -26.09 -1.58 -50.46
C LEU A 1093 -27.04 -0.38 -50.45
N VAL A 1094 -27.27 0.18 -49.27
CA VAL A 1094 -28.00 1.43 -49.08
C VAL A 1094 -26.98 2.53 -48.87
N LEU A 1095 -26.83 3.38 -49.88
CA LEU A 1095 -25.97 4.54 -49.86
C LEU A 1095 -26.85 5.80 -49.81
N GLU A 1096 -26.84 6.51 -48.69
CA GLU A 1096 -27.53 7.81 -48.58
C GLU A 1096 -26.55 8.95 -48.88
N GLU A 1097 -26.56 9.46 -50.12
CA GLU A 1097 -25.64 10.50 -50.60
C GLU A 1097 -26.12 11.94 -50.32
N THR A 1098 -25.18 12.82 -49.96
CA THR A 1098 -25.43 14.28 -49.91
C THR A 1098 -25.11 14.92 -51.28
N PRO A 1099 -26.01 15.70 -51.89
CA PRO A 1099 -25.72 16.41 -53.13
C PRO A 1099 -24.50 17.35 -52.98
N GLY A 1100 -23.46 17.14 -53.80
CA GLY A 1100 -22.29 18.05 -53.89
C GLY A 1100 -21.02 17.63 -53.14
N VAL A 1101 -20.99 16.45 -52.51
CA VAL A 1101 -19.74 15.81 -52.02
C VAL A 1101 -19.25 14.83 -53.10
N PRO A 1102 -17.93 14.74 -53.39
CA PRO A 1102 -17.40 13.72 -54.31
C PRO A 1102 -17.93 12.35 -53.91
N SER A 1103 -18.56 11.64 -54.85
CA SER A 1103 -19.41 10.52 -54.50
C SER A 1103 -18.57 9.38 -53.93
N LEU A 1104 -18.90 8.92 -52.72
CA LEU A 1104 -18.33 7.69 -52.17
C LEU A 1104 -18.59 6.52 -53.13
N ARG A 1105 -19.68 6.62 -53.90
CA ARG A 1105 -20.06 5.76 -55.02
C ARG A 1105 -18.95 5.57 -56.06
N ASP A 1106 -18.20 6.61 -56.44
CA ASP A 1106 -17.10 6.50 -57.43
C ASP A 1106 -15.92 5.64 -56.93
N LYS A 1107 -15.80 5.45 -55.60
CA LYS A 1107 -14.77 4.61 -54.99
C LYS A 1107 -15.24 3.18 -54.69
N ILE A 1108 -16.54 2.88 -54.84
CA ILE A 1108 -17.10 1.58 -54.45
C ILE A 1108 -17.04 0.60 -55.64
N GLU A 1109 -16.30 -0.49 -55.47
CA GLU A 1109 -16.36 -1.67 -56.34
C GLU A 1109 -17.35 -2.69 -55.74
N THR A 1110 -18.47 -2.87 -56.43
CA THR A 1110 -19.48 -3.91 -56.11
C THR A 1110 -19.37 -5.06 -57.11
N GLN A 1111 -19.80 -6.26 -56.71
CA GLN A 1111 -19.88 -7.39 -57.64
C GLN A 1111 -20.77 -7.08 -58.85
N ALA A 1112 -20.45 -7.69 -60.00
CA ALA A 1112 -21.10 -7.48 -61.30
C ALA A 1112 -22.65 -7.56 -61.30
N HIS A 1113 -23.25 -8.26 -60.33
CA HIS A 1113 -24.71 -8.35 -60.21
C HIS A 1113 -25.36 -7.06 -59.68
N ILE A 1114 -24.71 -6.35 -58.74
CA ILE A 1114 -25.18 -5.05 -58.20
C ILE A 1114 -24.96 -3.94 -59.23
N GLN A 1115 -23.88 -4.00 -60.01
CA GLN A 1115 -23.66 -3.06 -61.11
C GLN A 1115 -24.81 -3.09 -62.14
N SER A 1116 -25.44 -4.26 -62.37
CA SER A 1116 -26.62 -4.36 -63.24
C SER A 1116 -27.88 -3.69 -62.64
N LEU A 1117 -27.99 -3.71 -61.31
CA LEU A 1117 -29.10 -3.13 -60.54
C LEU A 1117 -28.93 -1.61 -60.39
N LEU A 1118 -27.70 -1.14 -60.15
CA LEU A 1118 -27.35 0.29 -60.17
C LEU A 1118 -27.55 0.89 -61.56
N ALA A 1119 -27.19 0.17 -62.63
CA ALA A 1119 -27.46 0.56 -64.01
C ALA A 1119 -28.98 0.58 -64.33
N GLN A 1120 -29.78 -0.32 -63.76
CA GLN A 1120 -31.24 -0.28 -63.85
C GLN A 1120 -31.84 0.91 -63.08
N ILE A 1121 -31.30 1.26 -61.91
CA ILE A 1121 -31.73 2.44 -61.14
C ILE A 1121 -31.38 3.74 -61.86
N GLU A 1122 -30.21 3.83 -62.50
CA GLU A 1122 -29.83 4.98 -63.35
C GLU A 1122 -30.70 5.12 -64.61
N SER A 1123 -31.22 4.00 -65.13
CA SER A 1123 -32.21 4.04 -66.21
C SER A 1123 -33.60 4.52 -65.77
N HIS A 1124 -33.87 4.54 -64.46
CA HIS A 1124 -35.17 4.91 -63.87
C HIS A 1124 -35.15 6.26 -63.13
N SER A 1125 -34.02 6.98 -63.07
CA SER A 1125 -33.93 8.25 -62.34
C SER A 1125 -34.26 9.51 -63.15
N SER A 1126 -34.86 9.40 -64.35
CA SER A 1126 -35.49 10.54 -65.04
C SER A 1126 -37.01 10.55 -64.81
N HIS A 1127 -37.45 11.49 -63.97
CA HIS A 1127 -38.84 11.84 -63.61
C HIS A 1127 -39.58 10.92 -62.62
N THR A 1128 -39.79 11.42 -61.40
CA THR A 1128 -41.12 11.78 -60.86
C THR A 1128 -41.01 12.26 -59.41
N SER A 1129 -41.27 13.54 -59.17
CA SER A 1129 -41.53 14.09 -57.83
C SER A 1129 -42.92 13.63 -57.37
N HIS A 1130 -42.99 12.52 -56.62
CA HIS A 1130 -44.21 12.17 -55.88
C HIS A 1130 -44.18 12.80 -54.49
N SER A 1131 -45.17 13.65 -54.23
CA SER A 1131 -45.49 14.22 -52.92
C SER A 1131 -45.80 13.11 -51.91
N GLY A 1132 -45.03 13.05 -50.83
CA GLY A 1132 -45.39 12.30 -49.62
C GLY A 1132 -46.63 12.90 -48.91
N PRO A 1133 -47.20 12.20 -47.92
CA PRO A 1133 -48.52 12.49 -47.39
C PRO A 1133 -48.57 13.83 -46.65
N SER A 1134 -49.72 14.49 -46.76
CA SER A 1134 -50.06 15.79 -46.17
C SER A 1134 -49.74 15.88 -44.66
N PRO A 1135 -49.35 17.06 -44.15
CA PRO A 1135 -49.06 17.35 -42.73
C PRO A 1135 -50.20 17.04 -41.74
N VAL A 1136 -51.38 16.64 -42.23
CA VAL A 1136 -52.53 16.21 -41.44
C VAL A 1136 -52.29 14.85 -40.74
N VAL A 1137 -51.46 13.95 -41.28
CA VAL A 1137 -51.18 12.64 -40.66
C VAL A 1137 -50.17 12.75 -39.51
N ALA A 1138 -49.17 13.64 -39.64
CA ALA A 1138 -48.22 13.95 -38.56
C ALA A 1138 -48.91 14.67 -37.38
N GLY A 1139 -49.91 15.51 -37.66
CA GLY A 1139 -50.76 16.12 -36.64
C GLY A 1139 -51.66 15.12 -35.90
N LEU A 1140 -52.08 14.03 -36.55
CA LEU A 1140 -52.91 12.99 -35.93
C LEU A 1140 -52.11 12.12 -34.95
N VAL A 1141 -50.87 11.73 -35.31
CA VAL A 1141 -49.98 10.94 -34.44
C VAL A 1141 -49.55 11.73 -33.20
N ALA A 1142 -49.30 13.04 -33.34
CA ALA A 1142 -49.02 13.93 -32.20
C ALA A 1142 -50.23 14.11 -31.28
N LEU A 1143 -51.46 14.12 -31.82
CA LEU A 1143 -52.70 14.20 -31.04
C LEU A 1143 -53.00 12.88 -30.30
N THR A 1144 -52.69 11.72 -30.88
CA THR A 1144 -52.87 10.41 -30.23
C THR A 1144 -51.87 10.19 -29.08
N ILE A 1145 -50.63 10.68 -29.21
CA ILE A 1145 -49.63 10.64 -28.12
C ILE A 1145 -50.03 11.60 -26.99
N ALA A 1146 -50.57 12.79 -27.29
CA ALA A 1146 -51.06 13.73 -26.28
C ALA A 1146 -52.28 13.20 -25.49
N ILE A 1147 -53.19 12.47 -26.15
CA ILE A 1147 -54.37 11.87 -25.52
C ILE A 1147 -54.00 10.65 -24.65
N ALA A 1148 -52.91 9.94 -24.96
CA ALA A 1148 -52.43 8.82 -24.14
C ALA A 1148 -51.67 9.28 -22.87
N THR A 1149 -51.12 10.50 -22.85
CA THR A 1149 -50.36 11.05 -21.71
C THR A 1149 -51.18 11.85 -20.69
N GLU A 1150 -52.43 12.25 -21.00
CA GLU A 1150 -53.30 13.01 -20.07
C GLU A 1150 -54.35 12.16 -19.34
N GLY A 1151 -53.96 10.98 -18.86
CA GLY A 1151 -54.87 10.01 -18.26
C GLY A 1151 -54.46 9.52 -16.87
N TRP A 1152 -54.06 10.40 -15.94
CA TRP A 1152 -54.21 10.24 -14.47
C TRP A 1152 -53.66 11.47 -13.74
N GLY A 1153 -54.54 12.43 -13.44
CA GLY A 1153 -54.14 13.67 -12.77
C GLY A 1153 -55.32 14.48 -12.24
N ALA A 1154 -56.27 13.84 -11.57
CA ALA A 1154 -57.26 14.54 -10.74
C ALA A 1154 -57.61 13.68 -9.52
N GLY A 1155 -57.06 14.02 -8.36
CA GLY A 1155 -57.39 13.34 -7.10
C GLY A 1155 -56.56 13.77 -5.89
N LEU A 1156 -56.93 14.92 -5.32
CA LEU A 1156 -56.75 15.32 -3.91
C LEU A 1156 -55.33 15.67 -3.41
N ALA A 1157 -55.15 17.00 -3.27
CA ALA A 1157 -54.34 17.60 -2.23
C ALA A 1157 -55.02 17.41 -0.86
N GLU A 1158 -54.23 17.03 0.16
CA GLU A 1158 -54.12 17.66 1.49
C GLU A 1158 -53.47 16.70 2.50
N GLY A 1159 -52.30 17.06 3.04
CA GLY A 1159 -51.80 16.48 4.29
C GLY A 1159 -50.29 16.27 4.42
N LEU A 1160 -49.62 17.22 5.08
CA LEU A 1160 -48.38 17.08 5.89
C LEU A 1160 -47.00 16.92 5.19
N MET A 1161 -46.35 18.10 5.05
CA MET A 1161 -44.94 18.41 5.36
C MET A 1161 -43.89 17.27 5.35
N ALA A 1162 -43.05 17.21 4.30
CA ALA A 1162 -41.57 17.25 4.39
C ALA A 1162 -40.88 16.99 3.04
N SER A 1163 -39.76 17.69 2.82
CA SER A 1163 -38.69 17.49 1.82
C SER A 1163 -38.90 18.07 0.40
N GLN A 1164 -38.26 19.23 0.19
CA GLN A 1164 -37.85 19.75 -1.11
C GLN A 1164 -36.60 18.99 -1.57
N ALA A 1165 -36.72 18.05 -2.52
CA ALA A 1165 -35.56 17.47 -3.24
C ALA A 1165 -35.90 16.72 -4.56
N VAL A 1166 -37.07 16.90 -5.18
CA VAL A 1166 -37.50 16.05 -6.32
C VAL A 1166 -37.64 16.81 -7.65
N GLY A 1167 -37.47 18.13 -7.68
CA GLY A 1167 -37.76 18.95 -8.87
C GLY A 1167 -36.74 18.92 -10.02
N ALA A 1168 -35.52 18.42 -9.82
CA ALA A 1168 -34.46 18.45 -10.85
C ALA A 1168 -34.16 17.07 -11.48
N GLY A 1169 -34.41 15.97 -10.76
CA GLY A 1169 -34.12 14.62 -11.23
C GLY A 1169 -35.04 14.12 -12.34
N MET A 1170 -36.31 14.53 -12.34
CA MET A 1170 -37.28 14.09 -13.36
C MET A 1170 -37.02 14.68 -14.75
N ASN A 1171 -36.53 15.92 -14.87
CA ASN A 1171 -36.27 16.51 -16.19
C ASN A 1171 -35.04 15.89 -16.88
N VAL A 1172 -34.00 15.54 -16.11
CA VAL A 1172 -32.78 14.90 -16.63
C VAL A 1172 -33.03 13.42 -16.98
N ALA A 1173 -33.83 12.72 -16.18
CA ALA A 1173 -34.31 11.38 -16.52
C ALA A 1173 -35.18 11.42 -17.78
N LEU A 1174 -36.06 12.41 -17.96
CA LEU A 1174 -36.86 12.54 -19.17
C LEU A 1174 -36.02 12.85 -20.41
N SER A 1175 -34.98 13.70 -20.31
CA SER A 1175 -34.10 14.03 -21.45
C SER A 1175 -33.23 12.85 -21.88
N SER A 1176 -32.75 12.04 -20.93
CA SER A 1176 -31.99 10.80 -21.22
C SER A 1176 -32.89 9.69 -21.78
N LEU A 1177 -34.12 9.58 -21.28
CA LEU A 1177 -35.12 8.62 -21.77
C LEU A 1177 -35.66 9.00 -23.16
N LEU A 1178 -35.74 10.31 -23.48
CA LEU A 1178 -36.06 10.81 -24.83
C LEU A 1178 -34.87 10.67 -25.80
N GLY A 1179 -33.63 10.77 -25.32
CA GLY A 1179 -32.44 10.40 -26.09
C GLY A 1179 -32.38 8.90 -26.43
N GLY A 1180 -32.78 8.04 -25.49
CA GLY A 1180 -32.92 6.59 -25.69
C GLY A 1180 -34.10 6.19 -26.60
N LEU A 1181 -35.24 6.87 -26.48
CA LEU A 1181 -36.42 6.65 -27.34
C LEU A 1181 -36.21 7.14 -28.78
N GLY A 1182 -35.38 8.16 -29.00
CA GLY A 1182 -34.98 8.60 -30.34
C GLY A 1182 -34.15 7.56 -31.09
N VAL A 1183 -33.43 6.69 -30.37
CA VAL A 1183 -32.65 5.57 -30.93
C VAL A 1183 -33.54 4.34 -31.13
N SER A 1184 -34.55 4.10 -30.29
CA SER A 1184 -35.50 2.98 -30.48
C SER A 1184 -36.54 3.22 -31.58
N LEU A 1185 -36.91 4.48 -31.87
CA LEU A 1185 -37.82 4.82 -32.97
C LEU A 1185 -37.19 4.69 -34.37
N LEU A 1186 -35.87 4.51 -34.45
CA LEU A 1186 -35.17 4.14 -35.68
C LEU A 1186 -35.19 2.62 -35.95
N ASP A 1187 -35.63 1.80 -34.98
CA ASP A 1187 -35.64 0.33 -35.06
C ASP A 1187 -36.97 -0.26 -35.59
N GLU A 1188 -38.10 0.45 -35.52
CA GLU A 1188 -39.41 -0.05 -36.02
C GLU A 1188 -39.80 0.58 -37.38
N LYS A 1189 -39.13 0.15 -38.44
CA LYS A 1189 -39.71 0.12 -39.80
C LYS A 1189 -39.39 -1.20 -40.49
N GLY A 1190 -39.90 -2.27 -39.92
CA GLY A 1190 -40.03 -3.58 -40.54
C GLY A 1190 -41.29 -4.23 -39.99
N ASP A 1191 -42.17 -4.66 -40.89
CA ASP A 1191 -43.39 -5.44 -40.68
C ASP A 1191 -44.65 -4.73 -40.14
N ILE A 1192 -45.46 -4.24 -41.09
CA ILE A 1192 -46.91 -4.47 -41.06
C ILE A 1192 -47.32 -4.93 -42.48
N ALA A 1193 -47.91 -6.13 -42.55
CA ALA A 1193 -48.43 -6.90 -43.69
C ALA A 1193 -48.63 -6.22 -45.06
#